data_AF-A0A166ETQ4-F1
#
_entry.id   AF-A0A166ETQ4-F1
#
_cell.length_a   1.000
_cell.length_b   1.000
_cell.length_c   1.000
_cell.angle_alpha   90.00
_cell.angle_beta   90.00
_cell.angle_gamma   90.00
#
_symmetry.space_group_name_H-M   'P 1'
#
loop_
_entity.id
_entity.type
_entity.pdbx_description
1 polymer ?
#
loop_
_entity_poly.entity_id
_entity_poly.type
_entity_poly.pdbx_seq_one_letter_code
_entity_poly.pdbx_strand_id
1 'polypeptide(L)'
;MIKDMFEFGEWLYENNKDNIWKDSVKNDDFVLPIIFENNEFKLGDLSKIEDYNFKYFKKSIYHDDFLFINDQKVTIANQNGLMGLTPFFVKLDHKFLSKTDLKKFDLNKKCSSQLDEPKCDKFKENKLKFENKIKSTKKSNENNKQFNYYLKFICQNNGNDFLHYLPESKIMDFKTFFKQYSEEDIKNRINKYHAFLADNVKEIINKVLKFKQTNDYKNGNFYLVCIFSNNFDLINDLFITYTKFFKSVNNKTKDYEDGICSICGSKTITYPSLGNYSIKLPAYSFNYLADVKNTRLRICKECNFFIRSAEYKLKNILSNNMIIIPKLKSTEKYDEFLKIANLEDNSFKKINNFLNVNNKNFNYDLLIYTINNNLIYIQRYIENYRAFLVKFDNIQLYNNTTLNYLFGEKYFKQDIEKSFIKNTFDLEAVFKDLFVDIKDNQVKHPNLYHFYQIYINSKDILSNFDSKTTAIFTKYMHDIFNFIYEVNFDSLSKNMINEFVLNSLIKFQRNTALKYYNCHILKRLNYYFMFKKEFLEDDMLQDDNIFKLKKIFKKYHKKDDKKKIDEEDVKNLIKIINEDKSLKYYLLGQFISLIDNSKSNQGKKGETFSNFATNVNRNNLHKFFTTEILQKNVLYINQMNKKGKFIFKIIEDDLNSIFNENNDFSFEDYLLLLFTGYYTKNILSSSYGYVEDAKGE
;
A
#
# COMPACT_ATOMS: atom_id res chain seq x y z
N MET A 1 16.05 -8.02 -2.91
CA MET A 1 15.81 -6.91 -1.96
C MET A 1 17.07 -6.13 -1.55
N ILE A 2 17.90 -6.62 -0.60
CA ILE A 2 18.97 -5.79 0.01
C ILE A 2 20.00 -5.31 -1.02
N LYS A 3 20.38 -6.18 -1.96
CA LYS A 3 21.28 -5.82 -3.05
C LYS A 3 20.68 -4.75 -3.97
N ASP A 4 19.41 -4.89 -4.35
CA ASP A 4 18.71 -3.91 -5.19
C ASP A 4 18.58 -2.54 -4.49
N MET A 5 18.39 -2.54 -3.17
CA MET A 5 18.41 -1.32 -2.36
C MET A 5 19.82 -0.73 -2.23
N PHE A 6 20.86 -1.55 -2.17
CA PHE A 6 22.24 -1.08 -2.21
C PHE A 6 22.51 -0.36 -3.54
N GLU A 7 22.24 -1.01 -4.68
CA GLU A 7 22.48 -0.46 -6.02
C GLU A 7 21.70 0.85 -6.24
N PHE A 8 20.43 0.89 -5.82
CA PHE A 8 19.64 2.12 -5.88
C PHE A 8 20.21 3.22 -4.98
N GLY A 9 20.63 2.86 -3.75
CA GLY A 9 21.19 3.79 -2.78
C GLY A 9 22.53 4.40 -3.20
N GLU A 10 23.42 3.58 -3.76
CA GLU A 10 24.69 4.00 -4.34
C GLU A 10 24.45 4.98 -5.48
N TRP A 11 23.56 4.63 -6.42
CA TRP A 11 23.20 5.52 -7.52
C TRP A 11 22.59 6.85 -7.02
N LEU A 12 21.74 6.82 -6.00
CA LEU A 12 21.19 8.04 -5.40
C LEU A 12 22.31 8.93 -4.86
N TYR A 13 23.31 8.35 -4.19
CA TYR A 13 24.44 9.10 -3.64
C TYR A 13 25.33 9.70 -4.74
N GLU A 14 25.72 8.92 -5.74
CA GLU A 14 26.55 9.39 -6.87
C GLU A 14 25.93 10.54 -7.65
N ASN A 15 24.59 10.61 -7.66
CA ASN A 15 23.82 11.63 -8.36
C ASN A 15 23.33 12.77 -7.44
N ASN A 16 23.75 12.82 -6.17
CA ASN A 16 23.29 13.79 -5.17
C ASN A 16 21.75 13.81 -4.99
N LYS A 17 21.10 12.64 -5.02
CA LYS A 17 19.64 12.45 -4.91
C LYS A 17 19.22 11.63 -3.67
N ASP A 18 20.17 11.25 -2.81
CA ASP A 18 19.89 10.44 -1.61
C ASP A 18 18.94 11.13 -0.65
N ASN A 19 19.01 12.48 -0.56
CA ASN A 19 18.15 13.34 0.26
C ASN A 19 17.99 12.83 1.71
N ILE A 20 18.92 11.98 2.16
CA ILE A 20 18.85 11.34 3.46
C ILE A 20 18.99 12.43 4.51
N TRP A 21 18.11 12.38 5.51
CA TRP A 21 18.06 13.30 6.64
C TRP A 21 17.69 14.76 6.31
N LYS A 22 17.54 15.14 5.03
CA LYS A 22 17.09 16.48 4.65
C LYS A 22 15.68 16.72 5.20
N ASP A 23 15.58 17.46 6.29
CA ASP A 23 14.29 17.96 6.77
C ASP A 23 13.84 19.08 5.83
N SER A 24 12.53 19.22 5.66
CA SER A 24 11.95 20.28 4.83
C SER A 24 12.25 21.65 5.44
N VAL A 25 13.31 22.30 4.95
CA VAL A 25 13.47 23.74 5.03
C VAL A 25 12.40 24.34 4.14
N LYS A 26 11.58 25.22 4.70
CA LYS A 26 10.46 25.78 3.96
C LYS A 26 10.90 27.02 3.20
N ASN A 27 10.27 27.27 2.05
CA ASN A 27 10.52 28.48 1.27
C ASN A 27 10.24 29.76 2.07
N ASP A 28 9.32 29.70 3.04
CA ASP A 28 8.96 30.79 3.95
C ASP A 28 9.83 30.86 5.23
N ASP A 29 10.84 30.00 5.36
CA ASP A 29 11.88 30.15 6.37
C ASP A 29 12.87 31.27 5.97
N PHE A 30 13.70 31.71 6.92
CA PHE A 30 14.58 32.87 6.78
C PHE A 30 16.05 32.52 6.96
N VAL A 31 16.93 33.19 6.21
CA VAL A 31 18.37 33.05 6.31
C VAL A 31 19.02 34.36 6.69
N LEU A 32 19.92 34.29 7.66
CA LEU A 32 20.84 35.34 8.02
C LEU A 32 22.24 34.91 7.55
N PRO A 33 22.68 35.39 6.37
CA PRO A 33 23.94 34.96 5.79
C PRO A 33 25.12 35.62 6.49
N ILE A 34 26.22 34.87 6.59
CA ILE A 34 27.54 35.35 7.00
C ILE A 34 28.41 35.26 5.75
N ILE A 35 28.79 36.42 5.24
CA ILE A 35 29.56 36.55 4.01
C ILE A 35 31.05 36.57 4.37
N PHE A 36 31.85 35.79 3.66
CA PHE A 36 33.30 35.78 3.83
C PHE A 36 34.00 36.47 2.66
N GLU A 37 34.55 37.65 2.91
CA GLU A 37 35.23 38.49 1.91
C GLU A 37 36.50 39.09 2.51
N ASN A 38 37.58 39.21 1.72
CA ASN A 38 38.86 39.77 2.16
C ASN A 38 39.42 39.12 3.44
N ASN A 39 39.21 37.81 3.61
CA ASN A 39 39.61 37.04 4.77
C ASN A 39 38.87 37.37 6.09
N GLU A 40 37.76 38.11 6.01
CA GLU A 40 36.94 38.53 7.14
C GLU A 40 35.49 38.05 7.00
N PHE A 41 34.82 37.84 8.14
CA PHE A 41 33.41 37.51 8.20
C PHE A 41 32.57 38.77 8.39
N LYS A 42 31.47 38.88 7.65
CA LYS A 42 30.52 40.00 7.74
C LYS A 42 29.10 39.47 7.84
N LEU A 43 28.28 40.15 8.63
CA LEU A 43 26.88 39.80 8.81
C LEU A 43 26.05 40.42 7.68
N GLY A 44 25.43 39.60 6.84
CA GLY A 44 24.48 40.07 5.84
C GLY A 44 23.11 40.37 6.42
N ASP A 45 22.14 40.61 5.55
CA ASP A 45 20.76 40.93 5.95
C ASP A 45 19.85 39.71 5.87
N LEU A 46 18.82 39.72 6.73
CA LEU A 46 17.81 38.67 6.77
C LEU A 46 16.96 38.71 5.51
N SER A 47 16.86 37.58 4.84
CA SER A 47 15.99 37.36 3.69
C SER A 47 15.22 36.06 3.85
N LYS A 48 14.13 35.91 3.10
CA LYS A 48 13.53 34.59 2.93
C LYS A 48 14.46 33.70 2.12
N ILE A 49 14.32 32.39 2.31
CA ILE A 49 15.08 31.40 1.55
C ILE A 49 14.74 31.44 0.07
N GLU A 50 13.45 31.59 -0.27
CA GLU A 50 13.00 31.69 -1.68
C GLU A 50 13.65 32.85 -2.45
N ASP A 51 14.02 33.92 -1.75
CA ASP A 51 14.58 35.14 -2.33
C ASP A 51 16.12 35.17 -2.28
N TYR A 52 16.75 34.20 -1.60
CA TYR A 52 18.19 34.24 -1.35
C TYR A 52 18.99 33.39 -2.34
N ASN A 53 19.95 34.00 -3.04
CA ASN A 53 20.85 33.31 -3.95
C ASN A 53 22.11 32.83 -3.21
N PHE A 54 22.18 31.53 -2.92
CA PHE A 54 23.35 30.89 -2.32
C PHE A 54 24.48 30.75 -3.34
N LYS A 55 25.47 31.65 -3.28
CA LYS A 55 26.66 31.60 -4.15
C LYS A 55 27.72 30.64 -3.62
N TYR A 56 27.37 29.38 -3.37
CA TYR A 56 28.37 28.37 -2.98
C TYR A 56 29.40 28.13 -4.08
N PHE A 57 30.58 27.69 -3.69
CA PHE A 57 31.60 27.27 -4.63
C PHE A 57 31.09 26.16 -5.56
N LYS A 58 31.12 26.39 -6.87
CA LYS A 58 30.59 25.47 -7.89
C LYS A 58 31.13 24.04 -7.81
N LYS A 59 32.32 23.84 -7.23
CA LYS A 59 32.92 22.52 -7.06
C LYS A 59 32.44 21.78 -5.81
N SER A 60 31.80 22.47 -4.85
CA SER A 60 31.17 21.83 -3.70
C SER A 60 30.13 20.80 -4.14
N ILE A 61 30.04 19.70 -3.38
CA ILE A 61 29.11 18.60 -3.63
C ILE A 61 27.68 19.06 -3.37
N TYR A 62 27.47 19.87 -2.33
CA TYR A 62 26.16 20.30 -1.84
C TYR A 62 25.86 21.77 -2.17
N HIS A 63 26.47 22.32 -3.23
CA HIS A 63 26.31 23.73 -3.61
C HIS A 63 24.86 24.14 -3.97
N ASP A 64 24.03 23.18 -4.38
CA ASP A 64 22.60 23.39 -4.69
C ASP A 64 21.68 23.04 -3.51
N ASP A 65 22.23 22.51 -2.41
CA ASP A 65 21.47 21.98 -1.29
C ASP A 65 21.64 22.80 -0.02
N PHE A 66 20.58 23.50 0.36
CA PHE A 66 20.48 24.08 1.70
C PHE A 66 20.07 22.97 2.70
N LEU A 67 21.07 22.39 3.39
CA LEU A 67 20.90 21.19 4.21
C LEU A 67 20.71 21.49 5.70
N PHE A 68 19.63 20.95 6.27
CA PHE A 68 19.40 20.91 7.70
C PHE A 68 18.81 19.55 8.13
N ILE A 69 19.28 19.04 9.28
CA ILE A 69 18.87 17.77 9.88
C ILE A 69 18.48 18.02 11.35
N ASN A 70 17.25 17.69 11.79
CA ASN A 70 16.84 17.75 13.20
C ASN A 70 17.27 16.52 14.02
N ASP A 71 17.72 15.43 13.39
CA ASP A 71 18.11 14.21 14.10
C ASP A 71 19.38 14.43 14.95
N GLN A 72 19.19 14.51 16.27
CA GLN A 72 20.27 14.69 17.25
C GLN A 72 21.30 13.56 17.24
N LYS A 73 20.96 12.37 16.71
CA LYS A 73 21.93 11.28 16.58
C LYS A 73 22.95 11.57 15.49
N VAL A 74 22.60 12.39 14.49
CA VAL A 74 23.44 12.70 13.33
C VAL A 74 24.19 14.04 13.49
N THR A 75 23.68 15.00 14.27
CA THR A 75 24.35 16.30 14.50
C THR A 75 25.66 16.19 15.30
N ILE A 76 26.69 16.93 14.90
CA ILE A 76 28.06 16.77 15.40
C ILE A 76 28.24 17.39 16.82
N ALA A 77 27.40 18.34 17.20
CA ALA A 77 27.53 19.08 18.46
C ALA A 77 26.90 18.40 19.68
N ASN A 78 27.32 18.83 20.89
CA ASN A 78 26.84 18.30 22.17
C ASN A 78 25.54 18.99 22.66
N GLN A 79 24.90 18.43 23.71
CA GLN A 79 23.68 18.97 24.34
C GLN A 79 23.82 20.43 24.82
N ASN A 80 25.05 20.91 25.02
CA ASN A 80 25.38 22.22 25.61
C ASN A 80 25.92 23.23 24.57
N GLY A 81 25.91 22.90 23.28
CA GLY A 81 26.47 23.71 22.18
C GLY A 81 25.44 24.05 21.10
N LEU A 82 25.90 24.69 20.02
CA LEU A 82 25.09 24.92 18.83
C LEU A 82 24.97 23.63 18.02
N MET A 83 23.74 23.16 17.80
CA MET A 83 23.51 21.99 16.94
C MET A 83 23.76 22.36 15.48
N GLY A 84 24.67 21.62 14.83
CA GLY A 84 25.00 21.79 13.41
C GLY A 84 25.59 20.50 12.82
N LEU A 85 25.42 20.35 11.51
CA LEU A 85 26.08 19.31 10.70
C LEU A 85 27.46 19.77 10.26
N THR A 86 27.58 21.06 9.96
CA THR A 86 28.83 21.73 9.62
C THR A 86 29.12 22.82 10.65
N PRO A 87 30.39 23.22 10.83
CA PRO A 87 30.74 24.31 11.74
C PRO A 87 30.10 25.65 11.34
N PHE A 88 29.65 25.78 10.08
CA PHE A 88 29.22 27.03 9.47
C PHE A 88 27.70 27.16 9.31
N PHE A 89 26.94 26.27 9.97
CA PHE A 89 25.49 26.24 9.88
C PHE A 89 24.85 26.13 11.26
N VAL A 90 23.90 27.03 11.57
CA VAL A 90 23.18 27.03 12.86
C VAL A 90 21.69 27.29 12.62
N LYS A 91 20.82 26.40 13.11
CA LYS A 91 19.37 26.64 13.14
C LYS A 91 18.96 27.37 14.43
N LEU A 92 18.11 28.36 14.26
CA LEU A 92 17.37 29.05 15.31
C LEU A 92 15.87 28.79 15.08
N ASP A 93 15.26 27.97 15.93
CA ASP A 93 13.83 27.61 15.84
C ASP A 93 12.93 28.86 15.81
N HIS A 94 11.76 28.83 15.16
CA HIS A 94 10.79 29.93 15.13
C HIS A 94 10.43 30.47 16.54
N LYS A 95 10.51 29.61 17.56
CA LYS A 95 10.32 29.95 18.98
C LYS A 95 11.47 30.74 19.62
N PHE A 96 12.64 30.78 18.99
CA PHE A 96 13.79 31.56 19.45
C PHE A 96 13.46 33.05 19.46
N LEU A 97 13.22 33.65 20.64
CA LEU A 97 12.77 35.05 20.77
C LEU A 97 11.39 35.27 20.12
N SER A 98 10.31 34.70 20.67
CA SER A 98 8.99 34.66 20.03
C SER A 98 8.28 36.04 19.98
N LYS A 99 7.34 36.24 19.04
CA LYS A 99 6.52 37.48 18.94
C LYS A 99 5.73 37.77 20.23
N THR A 100 5.32 36.72 20.95
CA THR A 100 4.68 36.81 22.28
C THR A 100 5.61 37.35 23.37
N ASP A 101 6.93 37.12 23.24
CA ASP A 101 7.95 37.68 24.13
C ASP A 101 8.26 39.15 23.79
N LEU A 102 7.97 39.59 22.55
CA LEU A 102 8.30 40.91 22.01
C LEU A 102 7.24 42.00 22.28
N LYS A 103 5.94 41.66 22.35
CA LYS A 103 4.86 42.66 22.50
C LYS A 103 4.84 43.43 23.83
N LYS A 104 5.70 43.08 24.80
CA LYS A 104 5.77 43.75 26.12
C LYS A 104 7.18 44.25 26.49
N PHE A 105 8.17 43.99 25.65
CA PHE A 105 9.54 44.46 25.82
C PHE A 105 9.77 45.63 24.87
N ASP A 106 9.18 46.78 25.19
CA ASP A 106 9.68 48.04 24.66
C ASP A 106 11.11 48.17 25.21
N LEU A 107 12.12 48.26 24.35
CA LEU A 107 13.55 48.21 24.72
C LEU A 107 13.92 49.27 25.79
N ASN A 108 13.03 50.24 26.02
CA ASN A 108 13.18 51.35 26.97
C ASN A 108 12.15 51.38 28.13
N LYS A 109 11.18 50.45 28.26
CA LYS A 109 10.26 50.40 29.44
C LYS A 109 10.58 49.23 30.37
N LYS A 110 10.74 49.53 31.67
CA LYS A 110 10.81 48.54 32.75
C LYS A 110 9.52 47.68 32.73
N CYS A 111 9.64 46.34 32.85
CA CYS A 111 8.50 45.41 32.93
C CYS A 111 7.52 45.94 34.00
N SER A 112 6.33 46.38 33.58
CA SER A 112 5.49 47.29 34.39
C SER A 112 4.34 46.60 35.14
N SER A 113 4.33 45.26 35.31
CA SER A 113 3.37 44.57 36.19
C SER A 113 3.84 43.17 36.63
N GLN A 114 3.42 42.72 37.84
CA GLN A 114 3.73 41.41 38.44
C GLN A 114 3.18 40.20 37.64
N LEU A 115 2.18 40.42 36.77
CA LEU A 115 1.61 39.36 35.90
C LEU A 115 2.46 39.05 34.65
N ASP A 116 3.47 39.89 34.36
CA ASP A 116 4.31 39.80 33.16
C ASP A 116 5.75 39.31 33.41
N GLU A 117 6.14 39.15 34.69
CA GLU A 117 7.49 38.71 35.10
C GLU A 117 7.92 37.34 34.54
N PRO A 118 7.10 36.26 34.59
CA PRO A 118 7.54 34.93 34.12
C PRO A 118 7.85 34.88 32.62
N LYS A 119 7.26 35.79 31.83
CA LYS A 119 7.47 35.90 30.37
C LYS A 119 8.69 36.77 30.05
N CYS A 120 8.88 37.89 30.77
CA CYS A 120 10.11 38.68 30.73
C CYS A 120 11.34 37.81 31.07
N ASP A 121 11.21 36.89 32.04
CA ASP A 121 12.28 35.99 32.44
C ASP A 121 12.59 34.92 31.41
N LYS A 122 11.58 34.33 30.77
CA LYS A 122 11.77 33.35 29.68
C LYS A 122 12.47 33.95 28.46
N PHE A 123 12.20 35.22 28.15
CA PHE A 123 12.91 35.95 27.08
C PHE A 123 14.40 36.14 27.41
N LYS A 124 14.70 36.65 28.61
CA LYS A 124 16.08 36.80 29.10
C LYS A 124 16.80 35.45 29.15
N GLU A 125 16.11 34.40 29.60
CA GLU A 125 16.63 33.03 29.66
C GLU A 125 16.96 32.49 28.26
N ASN A 126 16.08 32.64 27.28
CA ASN A 126 16.33 32.19 25.90
C ASN A 126 17.49 32.95 25.25
N LYS A 127 17.57 34.26 25.47
CA LYS A 127 18.69 35.11 25.02
C LYS A 127 20.01 34.62 25.63
N LEU A 128 20.04 34.46 26.97
CA LEU A 128 21.22 34.00 27.70
C LEU A 128 21.63 32.58 27.32
N LYS A 129 20.66 31.68 27.08
CA LYS A 129 20.91 30.31 26.57
C LYS A 129 21.63 30.35 25.23
N PHE A 130 21.22 31.22 24.30
CA PHE A 130 21.88 31.33 23.00
C PHE A 130 23.30 31.92 23.11
N GLU A 131 23.47 32.99 23.89
CA GLU A 131 24.79 33.57 24.17
C GLU A 131 25.74 32.54 24.79
N ASN A 132 25.26 31.78 25.77
CA ASN A 132 26.03 30.73 26.42
C ASN A 132 26.36 29.58 25.46
N LYS A 133 25.45 29.20 24.56
CA LYS A 133 25.71 28.18 23.53
C LYS A 133 26.81 28.62 22.56
N ILE A 134 26.79 29.88 22.08
CA ILE A 134 27.85 30.42 21.22
C ILE A 134 29.20 30.39 21.95
N LYS A 135 29.26 30.92 23.18
CA LYS A 135 30.50 30.94 23.99
C LYS A 135 31.03 29.54 24.29
N SER A 136 30.14 28.62 24.65
CA SER A 136 30.46 27.20 24.92
C SER A 136 31.00 26.49 23.67
N THR A 137 30.41 26.75 22.50
CA THR A 137 30.84 26.18 21.21
C THR A 137 32.22 26.71 20.81
N LYS A 138 32.45 28.03 20.91
CA LYS A 138 33.76 28.66 20.70
C LYS A 138 34.84 28.02 21.58
N LYS A 139 34.62 28.01 22.90
CA LYS A 139 35.56 27.43 23.87
C LYS A 139 35.79 25.93 23.62
N SER A 140 34.76 25.20 23.21
CA SER A 140 34.90 23.76 22.92
C SER A 140 35.81 23.53 21.72
N ASN A 141 35.61 24.26 20.62
CA ASN A 141 36.45 24.15 19.44
C ASN A 141 37.90 24.60 19.72
N GLU A 142 38.12 25.71 20.44
CA GLU A 142 39.46 26.16 20.87
C GLU A 142 40.22 25.08 21.66
N ASN A 143 39.50 24.29 22.47
CA ASN A 143 40.04 23.17 23.22
C ASN A 143 40.07 21.83 22.44
N ASN A 144 40.02 21.87 21.10
CA ASN A 144 39.99 20.70 20.21
C ASN A 144 38.87 19.70 20.50
N LYS A 145 37.68 20.20 20.90
CA LYS A 145 36.44 19.41 21.03
C LYS A 145 35.47 19.76 19.90
N GLN A 146 34.34 19.05 19.82
CA GLN A 146 33.30 19.26 18.79
C GLN A 146 33.86 19.20 17.36
N PHE A 147 33.69 20.23 16.52
CA PHE A 147 34.05 20.18 15.10
C PHE A 147 35.55 19.95 14.89
N ASN A 148 36.41 20.58 15.70
CA ASN A 148 37.86 20.40 15.61
C ASN A 148 38.30 18.97 16.00
N TYR A 149 37.56 18.31 16.89
CA TYR A 149 37.83 16.90 17.21
C TYR A 149 37.58 15.98 16.02
N TYR A 150 36.46 16.19 15.31
CA TYR A 150 36.12 15.38 14.14
C TYR A 150 36.93 15.73 12.90
N LEU A 151 37.37 16.98 12.76
CA LEU A 151 38.29 17.39 11.70
C LEU A 151 39.58 16.57 11.73
N LYS A 152 40.14 16.34 12.93
CA LYS A 152 41.33 15.49 13.09
C LYS A 152 41.10 14.09 12.51
N PHE A 153 39.91 13.52 12.72
CA PHE A 153 39.57 12.21 12.17
C PHE A 153 39.42 12.26 10.63
N ILE A 154 38.77 13.29 10.09
CA ILE A 154 38.61 13.48 8.64
C ILE A 154 39.96 13.63 7.93
N CYS A 155 40.90 14.36 8.53
CA CYS A 155 42.21 14.65 7.96
C CYS A 155 43.25 13.54 8.22
N GLN A 156 42.92 12.46 8.95
CA GLN A 156 43.81 11.32 9.11
C GLN A 156 44.23 10.74 7.76
N ASN A 157 45.46 10.21 7.69
CA ASN A 157 46.04 9.67 6.46
C ASN A 157 45.96 10.65 5.26
N ASN A 158 46.14 11.95 5.52
CA ASN A 158 46.01 13.03 4.53
C ASN A 158 44.63 13.07 3.84
N GLY A 159 43.58 12.64 4.54
CA GLY A 159 42.22 12.56 4.01
C GLY A 159 42.01 11.42 3.01
N ASN A 160 42.96 10.50 2.81
CA ASN A 160 42.80 9.41 1.84
C ASN A 160 41.59 8.52 2.15
N ASP A 161 41.35 8.23 3.44
CA ASP A 161 40.19 7.45 3.88
C ASP A 161 38.88 8.19 3.56
N PHE A 162 38.88 9.52 3.65
CA PHE A 162 37.75 10.36 3.27
C PHE A 162 37.51 10.36 1.76
N LEU A 163 38.58 10.46 0.96
CA LEU A 163 38.50 10.49 -0.50
C LEU A 163 37.87 9.23 -1.08
N HIS A 164 37.96 8.09 -0.39
CA HIS A 164 37.34 6.83 -0.81
C HIS A 164 35.81 6.92 -0.90
N TYR A 165 35.17 7.72 -0.04
CA TYR A 165 33.71 7.86 0.00
C TYR A 165 33.17 8.97 -0.90
N LEU A 166 34.03 9.65 -1.65
CA LEU A 166 33.59 10.72 -2.55
C LEU A 166 33.27 10.17 -3.93
N PRO A 167 32.28 10.75 -4.64
CA PRO A 167 32.11 10.49 -6.07
C PRO A 167 33.41 10.76 -6.83
N GLU A 168 33.76 9.90 -7.79
CA GLU A 168 35.04 10.00 -8.54
C GLU A 168 35.29 11.40 -9.12
N SER A 169 34.23 12.03 -9.62
CA SER A 169 34.24 13.37 -10.21
C SER A 169 34.69 14.47 -9.23
N LYS A 170 34.65 14.21 -7.92
CA LYS A 170 34.96 15.18 -6.85
C LYS A 170 36.32 14.94 -6.18
N ILE A 171 36.92 13.77 -6.36
CA ILE A 171 38.18 13.38 -5.68
C ILE A 171 39.30 14.39 -5.94
N MET A 172 39.46 14.86 -7.18
CA MET A 172 40.55 15.78 -7.53
C MET A 172 40.41 17.17 -6.90
N ASP A 173 39.17 17.63 -6.69
CA ASP A 173 38.92 18.91 -6.03
C ASP A 173 39.33 18.86 -4.56
N PHE A 174 39.02 17.78 -3.85
CA PHE A 174 39.45 17.57 -2.47
C PHE A 174 40.95 17.29 -2.34
N LYS A 175 41.56 16.54 -3.26
CA LYS A 175 43.02 16.38 -3.30
C LYS A 175 43.73 17.73 -3.45
N THR A 176 43.18 18.62 -4.27
CA THR A 176 43.72 19.97 -4.44
C THR A 176 43.52 20.80 -3.18
N PHE A 177 42.34 20.71 -2.55
CA PHE A 177 42.02 21.38 -1.30
C PHE A 177 42.98 20.97 -0.16
N PHE A 178 43.21 19.68 0.05
CA PHE A 178 44.13 19.19 1.09
C PHE A 178 45.61 19.51 0.79
N LYS A 179 45.99 19.74 -0.47
CA LYS A 179 47.32 20.25 -0.82
C LYS A 179 47.48 21.74 -0.51
N GLN A 180 46.39 22.51 -0.63
CA GLN A 180 46.39 23.96 -0.42
C GLN A 180 46.19 24.36 1.04
N TYR A 181 45.45 23.56 1.81
CA TYR A 181 45.06 23.86 3.18
C TYR A 181 45.35 22.68 4.09
N SER A 182 46.17 22.92 5.10
CA SER A 182 46.46 21.96 6.17
C SER A 182 45.26 21.80 7.13
N GLU A 183 45.30 20.76 7.97
CA GLU A 183 44.36 20.60 9.08
C GLU A 183 44.28 21.86 9.96
N GLU A 184 45.42 22.49 10.24
CA GLU A 184 45.49 23.68 11.08
C GLU A 184 44.90 24.91 10.38
N ASP A 185 45.00 25.02 9.05
CA ASP A 185 44.36 26.10 8.28
C ASP A 185 42.83 26.00 8.37
N ILE A 186 42.29 24.78 8.21
CA ILE A 186 40.86 24.51 8.31
C ILE A 186 40.36 24.77 9.74
N LYS A 187 41.10 24.29 10.74
CA LYS A 187 40.80 24.51 12.16
C LYS A 187 40.80 25.99 12.52
N ASN A 188 41.77 26.75 12.02
CA ASN A 188 41.82 28.21 12.18
C ASN A 188 40.60 28.88 11.55
N ARG A 189 40.13 28.40 10.40
CA ARG A 189 38.90 28.93 9.77
C ARG A 189 37.66 28.70 10.64
N ILE A 190 37.50 27.50 11.19
CA ILE A 190 36.40 27.14 12.11
C ILE A 190 36.44 28.02 13.36
N ASN A 191 37.61 28.16 13.97
CA ASN A 191 37.78 28.97 15.18
C ASN A 191 37.47 30.45 14.92
N LYS A 192 37.94 31.02 13.80
CA LYS A 192 37.63 32.40 13.42
C LYS A 192 36.13 32.63 13.24
N TYR A 193 35.41 31.69 12.62
CA TYR A 193 33.96 31.79 12.48
C TYR A 193 33.23 31.80 13.84
N HIS A 194 33.58 30.90 14.75
CA HIS A 194 32.95 30.87 16.07
C HIS A 194 33.37 32.05 16.95
N ALA A 195 34.57 32.60 16.76
CA ALA A 195 34.97 33.87 17.36
C ALA A 195 34.08 35.02 16.84
N PHE A 196 33.91 35.13 15.51
CA PHE A 196 33.02 36.10 14.90
C PHE A 196 31.57 35.99 15.43
N LEU A 197 31.01 34.79 15.56
CA LEU A 197 29.68 34.60 16.14
C LEU A 197 29.61 35.10 17.59
N ALA A 198 30.65 34.88 18.39
CA ALA A 198 30.71 35.32 19.78
C ALA A 198 30.79 36.84 19.90
N ASP A 199 31.57 37.47 19.03
CA ASP A 199 31.78 38.92 19.02
C ASP A 199 30.52 39.66 18.50
N ASN A 200 29.78 39.03 17.58
CA ASN A 200 28.59 39.61 16.95
C ASN A 200 27.25 39.08 17.49
N VAL A 201 27.26 38.33 18.60
CA VAL A 201 26.05 37.68 19.15
C VAL A 201 24.91 38.67 19.42
N LYS A 202 25.23 39.87 19.92
CA LYS A 202 24.23 40.91 20.20
C LYS A 202 23.61 41.44 18.91
N GLU A 203 24.42 41.63 17.87
CA GLU A 203 23.94 42.10 16.57
C GLU A 203 23.02 41.06 15.91
N ILE A 204 23.40 39.78 15.93
CA ILE A 204 22.57 38.68 15.44
C ILE A 204 21.19 38.68 16.12
N ILE A 205 21.18 38.75 17.46
CA ILE A 205 19.94 38.82 18.25
C ILE A 205 19.11 40.02 17.80
N ASN A 206 19.73 41.20 17.68
CA ASN A 206 19.03 42.41 17.29
C ASN A 206 18.45 42.34 15.87
N LYS A 207 19.17 41.78 14.88
CA LYS A 207 18.65 41.60 13.51
C LYS A 207 17.45 40.66 13.50
N VAL A 208 17.53 39.51 14.18
CA VAL A 208 16.41 38.56 14.28
C VAL A 208 15.19 39.20 14.96
N LEU A 209 15.39 39.95 16.04
CA LEU A 209 14.32 40.65 16.75
C LEU A 209 13.63 41.70 15.88
N LYS A 210 14.42 42.57 15.22
CA LYS A 210 13.90 43.59 14.30
C LYS A 210 13.09 42.95 13.17
N PHE A 211 13.62 41.88 12.57
CA PHE A 211 12.93 41.18 11.49
C PHE A 211 11.61 40.56 11.96
N LYS A 212 11.56 39.97 13.16
CA LYS A 212 10.32 39.45 13.74
C LYS A 212 9.27 40.52 14.02
N GLN A 213 9.64 41.80 14.07
CA GLN A 213 8.67 42.90 14.23
C GLN A 213 8.03 43.31 12.90
N THR A 214 8.57 42.86 11.76
CA THR A 214 8.01 43.13 10.44
C THR A 214 6.73 42.33 10.17
N ASN A 215 5.95 42.81 9.19
CA ASN A 215 4.77 42.12 8.67
C ASN A 215 5.13 40.85 7.87
N ASP A 216 6.38 40.73 7.43
CA ASP A 216 6.85 39.62 6.59
C ASP A 216 7.04 38.32 7.37
N TYR A 217 7.17 38.38 8.70
CA TYR A 217 7.36 37.19 9.54
C TYR A 217 6.05 36.44 9.85
N LYS A 218 5.94 35.21 9.32
CA LYS A 218 4.80 34.27 9.48
C LYS A 218 5.15 32.97 10.25
N ASN A 219 5.97 33.05 11.29
CA ASN A 219 6.41 31.90 12.11
C ASN A 219 7.40 30.91 11.43
N GLY A 220 8.18 31.38 10.45
CA GLY A 220 9.29 30.60 9.87
C GLY A 220 10.48 30.44 10.83
N ASN A 221 11.31 29.42 10.58
CA ASN A 221 12.60 29.23 11.25
C ASN A 221 13.64 30.21 10.71
N PHE A 222 14.71 30.43 11.48
CA PHE A 222 15.87 31.21 11.05
C PHE A 222 17.10 30.32 10.97
N TYR A 223 17.95 30.59 9.98
CA TYR A 223 19.19 29.85 9.78
C TYR A 223 20.36 30.82 9.63
N LEU A 224 21.38 30.66 10.46
CA LEU A 224 22.68 31.33 10.29
C LEU A 224 23.55 30.47 9.39
N VAL A 225 23.98 31.01 8.26
CA VAL A 225 24.72 30.25 7.25
C VAL A 225 25.91 31.04 6.74
N CYS A 226 27.10 30.46 6.82
CA CYS A 226 28.28 31.04 6.19
C CYS A 226 28.43 30.57 4.74
N ILE A 227 28.71 31.50 3.84
CA ILE A 227 28.98 31.21 2.43
C ILE A 227 30.35 31.80 2.11
N PHE A 228 31.28 30.95 1.68
CA PHE A 228 32.64 31.37 1.34
C PHE A 228 32.77 31.77 -0.13
N SER A 229 31.91 31.25 -1.01
CA SER A 229 31.96 31.45 -2.47
C SER A 229 33.29 31.00 -3.09
N ASN A 230 34.04 30.15 -2.38
CA ASN A 230 35.37 29.68 -2.76
C ASN A 230 35.65 28.31 -2.12
N ASN A 231 36.88 27.83 -2.27
CA ASN A 231 37.37 26.52 -1.87
C ASN A 231 37.03 26.16 -0.41
N PHE A 232 36.88 27.13 0.50
CA PHE A 232 36.50 26.89 1.90
C PHE A 232 35.09 26.32 2.07
N ASP A 233 34.20 26.47 1.08
CA ASP A 233 32.89 25.81 1.10
C ASP A 233 33.04 24.27 1.13
N LEU A 234 34.15 23.71 0.65
CA LEU A 234 34.45 22.27 0.74
C LEU A 234 34.55 21.77 2.18
N ILE A 235 34.80 22.64 3.16
CA ILE A 235 34.76 22.26 4.58
C ILE A 235 33.34 21.80 4.98
N ASN A 236 32.28 22.43 4.43
CA ASN A 236 30.92 21.96 4.68
C ASN A 236 30.74 20.52 4.19
N ASP A 237 31.20 20.24 2.98
CA ASP A 237 31.15 18.92 2.37
C ASP A 237 31.91 17.87 3.18
N LEU A 238 33.09 18.22 3.75
CA LEU A 238 33.86 17.34 4.65
C LEU A 238 33.01 16.85 5.82
N PHE A 239 32.36 17.79 6.53
CA PHE A 239 31.56 17.44 7.70
C PHE A 239 30.27 16.72 7.33
N ILE A 240 29.62 17.07 6.21
CA ILE A 240 28.42 16.37 5.74
C ILE A 240 28.77 14.91 5.39
N THR A 241 29.82 14.67 4.60
CA THR A 241 30.25 13.32 4.25
C THR A 241 30.70 12.53 5.49
N TYR A 242 31.36 13.18 6.46
CA TYR A 242 31.65 12.57 7.76
C TYR A 242 30.38 12.05 8.47
N THR A 243 29.30 12.85 8.50
CA THR A 243 28.04 12.41 9.09
C THR A 243 27.37 11.25 8.34
N LYS A 244 27.56 11.16 7.02
CA LYS A 244 27.00 10.10 6.17
C LYS A 244 27.68 8.74 6.39
N PHE A 245 29.01 8.70 6.38
CA PHE A 245 29.76 7.43 6.31
C PHE A 245 30.52 7.06 7.57
N PHE A 246 30.95 8.02 8.37
CA PHE A 246 31.91 7.76 9.45
C PHE A 246 31.29 7.81 10.83
N LYS A 247 30.34 8.72 11.05
CA LYS A 247 29.70 8.90 12.36
C LYS A 247 28.81 7.71 12.71
N SER A 248 29.12 7.01 13.80
CA SER A 248 28.22 5.99 14.35
C SER A 248 26.98 6.63 14.99
N VAL A 249 25.80 6.07 14.66
CA VAL A 249 24.50 6.54 15.18
C VAL A 249 24.27 6.02 16.62
N ASN A 250 24.96 4.92 16.99
CA ASN A 250 24.92 4.34 18.32
C ASN A 250 26.34 4.15 18.87
N ASN A 251 26.79 5.05 19.73
CA ASN A 251 28.11 4.97 20.37
C ASN A 251 28.26 3.76 21.32
N LYS A 252 27.18 3.02 21.61
CA LYS A 252 27.22 1.87 22.53
C LYS A 252 27.69 0.57 21.85
N THR A 253 27.61 0.47 20.53
CA THR A 253 27.98 -0.74 19.79
C THR A 253 29.17 -0.43 18.89
N LYS A 254 30.29 -1.12 19.10
CA LYS A 254 31.50 -0.96 18.27
C LYS A 254 31.38 -1.77 16.98
N ASP A 255 32.04 -1.31 15.93
CA ASP A 255 32.23 -2.07 14.71
C ASP A 255 33.08 -3.32 14.97
N TYR A 256 32.90 -4.35 14.14
CA TYR A 256 33.70 -5.57 14.18
C TYR A 256 34.70 -5.57 13.00
N GLU A 257 35.96 -5.30 13.33
CA GLU A 257 37.06 -5.11 12.37
C GLU A 257 37.35 -6.35 11.52
N ASP A 258 37.28 -7.55 12.11
CA ASP A 258 37.52 -8.82 11.39
C ASP A 258 36.29 -9.30 10.59
N GLY A 259 35.23 -8.50 10.53
CA GLY A 259 34.03 -8.82 9.78
C GLY A 259 34.23 -8.64 8.28
N ILE A 260 33.59 -9.49 7.48
CA ILE A 260 33.55 -9.32 6.01
C ILE A 260 32.12 -8.88 5.64
N CYS A 261 32.01 -7.76 4.93
CA CYS A 261 30.73 -7.30 4.40
C CYS A 261 30.21 -8.27 3.34
N SER A 262 28.96 -8.72 3.48
CA SER A 262 28.29 -9.62 2.55
C SER A 262 27.89 -8.97 1.21
N ILE A 263 28.02 -7.65 1.07
CA ILE A 263 27.66 -6.91 -0.13
C ILE A 263 28.91 -6.56 -0.95
N CYS A 264 29.84 -5.79 -0.37
CA CYS A 264 31.04 -5.33 -1.07
C CYS A 264 32.34 -6.07 -0.70
N GLY A 265 32.32 -6.95 0.31
CA GLY A 265 33.52 -7.70 0.73
C GLY A 265 34.52 -6.92 1.60
N SER A 266 34.23 -5.68 1.98
CA SER A 266 35.13 -4.87 2.83
C SER A 266 35.39 -5.53 4.19
N LYS A 267 36.62 -5.36 4.71
CA LYS A 267 37.04 -5.81 6.04
C LYS A 267 36.61 -4.79 7.09
N THR A 268 35.41 -4.98 7.60
CA THR A 268 34.76 -4.32 8.75
C THR A 268 33.26 -4.52 8.60
N ILE A 269 32.56 -4.78 9.70
CA ILE A 269 31.09 -4.76 9.72
C ILE A 269 30.60 -3.86 10.84
N THR A 270 29.53 -3.12 10.57
CA THR A 270 28.85 -2.24 11.51
C THR A 270 27.52 -2.87 11.94
N TYR A 271 26.94 -2.34 13.00
CA TYR A 271 25.54 -2.58 13.31
C TYR A 271 24.64 -2.07 12.16
N PRO A 272 23.80 -2.92 11.55
CA PRO A 272 22.88 -2.49 10.50
C PRO A 272 21.89 -1.45 11.02
N SER A 273 21.86 -0.28 10.39
CA SER A 273 20.97 0.84 10.75
C SER A 273 19.66 0.88 9.96
N LEU A 274 19.38 -0.20 9.23
CA LEU A 274 18.11 -0.40 8.54
C LEU A 274 16.96 -0.48 9.53
N GLY A 275 15.74 -0.25 9.05
CA GLY A 275 14.56 -0.69 9.78
C GLY A 275 14.79 -2.12 10.30
N ASN A 276 14.49 -2.38 11.57
CA ASN A 276 14.63 -3.72 12.13
C ASN A 276 13.57 -4.62 11.47
N TYR A 277 13.92 -5.16 10.30
CA TYR A 277 13.08 -6.04 9.51
C TYR A 277 12.95 -7.35 10.26
N SER A 278 11.75 -7.59 10.79
CA SER A 278 11.39 -8.86 11.39
C SER A 278 10.19 -9.45 10.65
N ILE A 279 10.23 -10.76 10.43
CA ILE A 279 9.13 -11.53 9.84
C ILE A 279 8.08 -11.89 10.91
N LYS A 280 8.46 -12.01 12.20
CA LYS A 280 7.55 -12.44 13.29
C LYS A 280 7.83 -11.84 14.67
N LEU A 281 9.05 -11.96 15.19
CA LEU A 281 9.43 -11.46 16.53
C LEU A 281 10.71 -10.61 16.46
N PRO A 282 10.90 -9.62 17.35
CA PRO A 282 12.13 -8.83 17.41
C PRO A 282 13.41 -9.68 17.49
N ALA A 283 13.36 -10.82 18.19
CA ALA A 283 14.45 -11.77 18.31
C ALA A 283 14.84 -12.47 16.99
N TYR A 284 13.95 -12.45 15.98
CA TYR A 284 14.22 -12.93 14.62
C TYR A 284 14.48 -11.78 13.64
N SER A 285 14.64 -10.55 14.12
CA SER A 285 15.10 -9.45 13.28
C SER A 285 16.46 -9.81 12.69
N PHE A 286 16.63 -9.56 11.39
CA PHE A 286 17.93 -9.74 10.72
C PHE A 286 19.04 -8.85 11.31
N ASN A 287 18.65 -7.83 12.11
CA ASN A 287 19.52 -6.79 12.66
C ASN A 287 19.65 -6.82 14.20
N TYR A 288 18.94 -7.70 14.92
CA TYR A 288 18.95 -7.68 16.39
C TYR A 288 19.88 -8.74 16.99
N LEU A 289 21.12 -8.34 17.26
CA LEU A 289 21.93 -8.88 18.36
C LEU A 289 22.73 -7.73 19.00
N ALA A 290 22.96 -7.82 20.31
CA ALA A 290 23.78 -6.85 21.05
C ALA A 290 25.26 -6.85 20.60
N ASP A 291 25.68 -7.92 19.91
CA ASP A 291 27.02 -8.11 19.38
C ASP A 291 27.00 -8.13 17.84
N VAL A 292 27.71 -7.15 17.25
CA VAL A 292 27.85 -6.99 15.79
C VAL A 292 28.51 -8.21 15.15
N LYS A 293 29.37 -8.94 15.86
CA LYS A 293 30.01 -10.17 15.35
C LYS A 293 28.98 -11.23 14.95
N ASN A 294 27.85 -11.28 15.65
CA ASN A 294 26.85 -12.33 15.49
C ASN A 294 25.70 -11.91 14.55
N THR A 295 25.72 -10.68 14.00
CA THR A 295 24.67 -10.19 13.11
C THR A 295 24.50 -11.11 11.89
N ARG A 296 23.25 -11.41 11.52
CA ARG A 296 22.95 -12.20 10.31
C ARG A 296 23.17 -11.37 9.05
N LEU A 297 22.82 -10.08 9.09
CA LEU A 297 23.13 -9.13 8.04
C LEU A 297 24.48 -8.46 8.32
N ARG A 298 25.53 -8.90 7.62
CA ARG A 298 26.90 -8.41 7.78
C ARG A 298 27.18 -7.33 6.74
N ILE A 299 27.13 -6.06 7.14
CA ILE A 299 27.32 -4.92 6.24
C ILE A 299 28.35 -3.95 6.81
N CYS A 300 29.15 -3.33 5.94
CA CYS A 300 30.03 -2.23 6.32
C CYS A 300 29.26 -0.91 6.39
N LYS A 301 29.91 0.15 6.89
CA LYS A 301 29.30 1.48 7.04
C LYS A 301 28.77 2.05 5.73
N GLU A 302 29.52 1.85 4.66
CA GLU A 302 29.17 2.32 3.32
C GLU A 302 27.91 1.65 2.77
N CYS A 303 27.92 0.31 2.69
CA CYS A 303 26.76 -0.45 2.27
C CYS A 303 25.53 -0.13 3.13
N ASN A 304 25.73 -0.02 4.44
CA ASN A 304 24.67 0.36 5.37
C ASN A 304 24.08 1.76 5.07
N PHE A 305 24.92 2.74 4.72
CA PHE A 305 24.47 4.07 4.32
C PHE A 305 23.65 4.02 3.01
N PHE A 306 24.12 3.32 1.98
CA PHE A 306 23.41 3.23 0.70
C PHE A 306 22.06 2.52 0.85
N ILE A 307 22.02 1.36 1.49
CA ILE A 307 20.76 0.61 1.68
C ILE A 307 19.75 1.45 2.48
N ARG A 308 20.21 2.17 3.51
CA ARG A 308 19.36 3.08 4.27
C ARG A 308 18.86 4.25 3.42
N SER A 309 19.68 4.75 2.50
CA SER A 309 19.30 5.82 1.56
C SER A 309 18.18 5.41 0.65
N ALA A 310 18.32 4.23 0.06
CA ALA A 310 17.24 3.62 -0.68
C ALA A 310 15.99 3.42 0.20
N GLU A 311 16.13 2.84 1.40
CA GLU A 311 15.00 2.62 2.30
C GLU A 311 14.21 3.90 2.60
N TYR A 312 14.93 4.98 2.96
CA TYR A 312 14.31 6.27 3.26
C TYR A 312 13.61 6.85 2.03
N LYS A 313 14.27 6.82 0.87
CA LYS A 313 13.69 7.33 -0.38
C LYS A 313 12.44 6.56 -0.76
N LEU A 314 12.51 5.22 -0.78
CA LEU A 314 11.44 4.34 -1.26
C LEU A 314 10.19 4.39 -0.36
N LYS A 315 10.35 4.51 0.96
CA LYS A 315 9.23 4.68 1.91
C LYS A 315 8.40 5.93 1.66
N ASN A 316 9.02 6.98 1.11
CA ASN A 316 8.36 8.25 0.85
C ASN A 316 7.68 8.30 -0.53
N ILE A 317 7.81 7.24 -1.34
CA ILE A 317 7.22 7.20 -2.69
C ILE A 317 5.72 6.87 -2.64
N LEU A 318 5.36 5.87 -1.85
CA LEU A 318 3.99 5.35 -1.73
C LEU A 318 3.42 5.65 -0.35
N SER A 319 2.16 6.07 -0.28
CA SER A 319 1.40 6.08 0.97
C SER A 319 0.94 4.66 1.33
N ASN A 320 0.69 4.41 2.63
CA ASN A 320 0.09 3.19 3.21
C ASN A 320 1.03 2.00 3.46
N ASN A 321 2.22 2.22 4.05
CA ASN A 321 3.15 1.17 4.47
C ASN A 321 3.48 0.12 3.38
N MET A 322 3.71 0.61 2.16
CA MET A 322 4.18 -0.17 1.03
C MET A 322 5.49 0.38 0.52
N ILE A 323 6.39 -0.48 0.06
CA ILE A 323 7.64 -0.11 -0.61
C ILE A 323 7.67 -0.84 -1.94
N ILE A 324 7.82 -0.11 -3.03
CA ILE A 324 8.14 -0.67 -4.35
C ILE A 324 9.64 -0.54 -4.58
N ILE A 325 10.34 -1.64 -4.82
CA ILE A 325 11.79 -1.69 -4.93
C ILE A 325 12.17 -1.93 -6.40
N PRO A 326 12.83 -0.98 -7.08
CA PRO A 326 13.24 -1.15 -8.47
C PRO A 326 14.45 -2.09 -8.58
N LYS A 327 14.35 -3.10 -9.45
CA LYS A 327 15.42 -4.03 -9.83
C LYS A 327 15.82 -3.76 -11.28
N LEU A 328 17.04 -3.32 -11.52
CA LEU A 328 17.52 -3.03 -12.87
C LEU A 328 17.57 -4.29 -13.73
N LYS A 329 17.11 -4.19 -14.99
CA LYS A 329 17.23 -5.25 -16.01
C LYS A 329 18.43 -5.05 -16.95
N SER A 330 18.92 -3.82 -17.08
CA SER A 330 19.97 -3.42 -18.04
C SER A 330 20.86 -2.31 -17.44
N THR A 331 21.79 -1.78 -18.24
CA THR A 331 22.72 -0.69 -17.87
C THR A 331 22.06 0.69 -17.74
N GLU A 332 20.74 0.79 -17.85
CA GLU A 332 20.01 2.05 -17.72
C GLU A 332 20.00 2.59 -16.29
N LYS A 333 19.80 3.91 -16.13
CA LYS A 333 19.87 4.61 -14.84
C LYS A 333 18.50 4.78 -14.19
N TYR A 334 18.46 4.97 -12.86
CA TYR A 334 17.23 5.17 -12.09
C TYR A 334 16.53 6.53 -12.30
N ASP A 335 16.95 7.34 -13.29
CA ASP A 335 16.33 8.64 -13.58
C ASP A 335 14.84 8.50 -13.97
N GLU A 336 14.51 7.51 -14.79
CA GLU A 336 13.12 7.26 -15.19
C GLU A 336 12.25 6.78 -14.04
N PHE A 337 12.82 5.97 -13.14
CA PHE A 337 12.15 5.60 -11.91
C PHE A 337 11.85 6.83 -11.05
N LEU A 338 12.83 7.73 -10.87
CA LEU A 338 12.63 8.93 -10.08
C LEU A 338 11.63 9.92 -10.68
N LYS A 339 11.54 10.02 -12.02
CA LYS A 339 10.51 10.83 -12.68
C LYS A 339 9.11 10.44 -12.23
N ILE A 340 8.82 9.14 -12.14
CA ILE A 340 7.52 8.62 -11.68
C ILE A 340 7.38 8.75 -10.16
N ALA A 341 8.44 8.44 -9.42
CA ALA A 341 8.44 8.46 -7.96
C ALA A 341 8.08 9.83 -7.38
N ASN A 342 8.57 10.89 -8.02
CA ASN A 342 8.38 12.28 -7.60
C ASN A 342 7.05 12.90 -8.08
N LEU A 343 6.19 12.18 -8.82
CA LEU A 343 4.86 12.69 -9.18
C LEU A 343 3.99 12.86 -7.93
N GLU A 344 3.17 13.91 -7.88
CA GLU A 344 2.16 14.11 -6.83
C GLU A 344 0.88 13.31 -7.13
N ASP A 345 1.02 11.99 -7.18
CA ASP A 345 -0.06 11.05 -7.48
C ASP A 345 -0.33 10.09 -6.31
N ASN A 346 -1.55 9.55 -6.27
CA ASN A 346 -1.87 8.46 -5.32
C ASN A 346 -1.02 7.21 -5.59
N SER A 347 -0.81 6.38 -4.56
CA SER A 347 0.05 5.18 -4.64
C SER A 347 -0.29 4.25 -5.80
N PHE A 348 -1.57 4.06 -6.11
CA PHE A 348 -1.99 3.14 -7.17
C PHE A 348 -1.64 3.67 -8.55
N LYS A 349 -1.87 4.96 -8.79
CA LYS A 349 -1.48 5.60 -10.05
C LYS A 349 0.03 5.56 -10.24
N LYS A 350 0.82 5.76 -9.16
CA LYS A 350 2.28 5.59 -9.20
C LYS A 350 2.69 4.16 -9.54
N ILE A 351 2.12 3.16 -8.86
CA ILE A 351 2.41 1.74 -9.13
C ILE A 351 2.08 1.38 -10.58
N ASN A 352 0.94 1.83 -11.10
CA ASN A 352 0.57 1.64 -12.50
C ASN A 352 1.58 2.29 -13.45
N ASN A 353 2.05 3.50 -13.15
CA ASN A 353 3.04 4.18 -13.97
C ASN A 353 4.38 3.44 -13.93
N PHE A 354 4.86 3.01 -12.75
CA PHE A 354 6.08 2.22 -12.62
C PHE A 354 6.01 0.96 -13.47
N LEU A 355 4.90 0.22 -13.37
CA LEU A 355 4.74 -1.02 -14.09
C LEU A 355 4.51 -0.81 -15.59
N ASN A 356 3.76 0.20 -16.03
CA ASN A 356 3.49 0.39 -17.46
C ASN A 356 4.65 1.03 -18.23
N VAL A 357 5.24 2.08 -17.67
CA VAL A 357 6.23 2.90 -18.38
C VAL A 357 7.63 2.27 -18.29
N ASN A 358 7.97 1.72 -17.12
CA ASN A 358 9.34 1.36 -16.80
C ASN A 358 9.58 -0.16 -16.71
N ASN A 359 8.57 -1.02 -16.94
CA ASN A 359 8.76 -2.49 -16.88
C ASN A 359 9.75 -3.03 -17.93
N LYS A 360 10.08 -2.28 -18.97
CA LYS A 360 11.19 -2.68 -19.86
C LYS A 360 12.55 -2.63 -19.15
N ASN A 361 12.71 -1.65 -18.26
CA ASN A 361 14.01 -1.28 -17.68
C ASN A 361 14.17 -1.84 -16.27
N PHE A 362 13.04 -2.09 -15.59
CA PHE A 362 13.00 -2.58 -14.22
C PHE A 362 12.08 -3.80 -14.06
N ASN A 363 12.47 -4.71 -13.17
CA ASN A 363 11.53 -5.50 -12.38
C ASN A 363 11.24 -4.76 -11.08
N TYR A 364 10.17 -5.13 -10.38
CA TYR A 364 9.81 -4.51 -9.12
C TYR A 364 9.56 -5.57 -8.07
N ASP A 365 10.07 -5.37 -6.85
CA ASP A 365 9.53 -6.07 -5.69
C ASP A 365 8.53 -5.17 -4.98
N LEU A 366 7.52 -5.79 -4.36
CA LEU A 366 6.56 -5.10 -3.51
C LEU A 366 6.67 -5.63 -2.08
N LEU A 367 6.91 -4.73 -1.13
CA LEU A 367 6.99 -5.02 0.29
C LEU A 367 5.85 -4.31 1.02
N ILE A 368 5.09 -5.06 1.81
CA ILE A 368 4.02 -4.56 2.68
C ILE A 368 4.49 -4.72 4.13
N TYR A 369 4.43 -3.64 4.90
CA TYR A 369 4.95 -3.63 6.27
C TYR A 369 4.00 -2.98 7.28
N THR A 370 4.31 -3.17 8.56
CA THR A 370 3.74 -2.41 9.66
C THR A 370 4.84 -1.83 10.53
N ILE A 371 4.55 -0.74 11.22
CA ILE A 371 5.50 -0.09 12.14
C ILE A 371 5.00 -0.32 13.56
N ASN A 372 5.86 -0.84 14.44
CA ASN A 372 5.58 -0.92 15.88
C ASN A 372 6.89 -0.63 16.65
N ASN A 373 6.84 0.32 17.60
CA ASN A 373 8.00 0.78 18.39
C ASN A 373 9.25 1.12 17.55
N ASN A 374 9.07 1.80 16.40
CA ASN A 374 10.12 2.11 15.42
C ASN A 374 10.76 0.89 14.72
N LEU A 375 10.20 -0.31 14.90
CA LEU A 375 10.58 -1.53 14.17
C LEU A 375 9.66 -1.72 12.96
N ILE A 376 10.20 -2.29 11.89
CA ILE A 376 9.48 -2.51 10.64
C ILE A 376 9.23 -3.99 10.48
N TYR A 377 7.98 -4.39 10.56
CA TYR A 377 7.58 -5.79 10.40
C TYR A 377 7.16 -6.02 8.97
N ILE A 378 7.91 -6.84 8.24
CA ILE A 378 7.53 -7.24 6.88
C ILE A 378 6.37 -8.22 7.02
N GLN A 379 5.19 -7.81 6.56
CA GLN A 379 4.01 -8.65 6.58
C GLN A 379 3.94 -9.52 5.32
N ARG A 380 4.32 -8.93 4.17
CA ARG A 380 4.46 -9.63 2.89
C ARG A 380 5.55 -9.00 2.03
N TYR A 381 6.17 -9.84 1.22
CA TYR A 381 7.15 -9.47 0.22
C TYR A 381 6.89 -10.30 -1.04
N ILE A 382 6.69 -9.60 -2.16
CA ILE A 382 6.35 -10.17 -3.46
C ILE A 382 7.49 -9.86 -4.40
N GLU A 383 8.13 -10.91 -4.91
CA GLU A 383 9.18 -10.76 -5.92
C GLU A 383 8.57 -10.58 -7.31
N ASN A 384 9.19 -9.72 -8.13
CA ASN A 384 8.76 -9.49 -9.51
C ASN A 384 7.27 -9.13 -9.63
N TYR A 385 6.82 -8.22 -8.77
CA TYR A 385 5.47 -7.70 -8.72
C TYR A 385 4.99 -7.21 -10.09
N ARG A 386 3.93 -7.83 -10.60
CA ARG A 386 3.41 -7.61 -11.95
C ARG A 386 1.88 -7.58 -12.07
N ALA A 387 1.15 -7.57 -10.94
CA ALA A 387 -0.31 -7.70 -10.92
C ALA A 387 -1.03 -6.74 -11.90
N PHE A 388 -0.61 -5.47 -11.95
CA PHE A 388 -1.22 -4.48 -12.84
C PHE A 388 -0.92 -4.66 -14.33
N LEU A 389 0.11 -5.45 -14.68
CA LEU A 389 0.50 -5.73 -16.07
C LEU A 389 -0.15 -6.97 -16.63
N VAL A 390 -0.64 -7.86 -15.78
CA VAL A 390 -1.30 -9.10 -16.21
C VAL A 390 -2.64 -8.73 -16.80
N LYS A 391 -2.70 -8.67 -18.12
CA LYS A 391 -3.93 -8.35 -18.85
C LYS A 391 -4.71 -9.62 -19.10
N PHE A 392 -6.02 -9.56 -18.88
CA PHE A 392 -6.94 -10.57 -19.36
C PHE A 392 -7.49 -10.19 -20.73
N ASP A 393 -7.84 -11.20 -21.51
CA ASP A 393 -8.55 -11.02 -22.77
C ASP A 393 -10.01 -10.64 -22.49
N ASN A 394 -10.25 -9.34 -22.26
CA ASN A 394 -11.57 -8.71 -22.12
C ASN A 394 -12.66 -9.57 -21.43
N ILE A 395 -12.37 -10.12 -20.24
CA ILE A 395 -13.36 -10.82 -19.41
C ILE A 395 -14.54 -9.88 -19.17
N GLN A 396 -15.62 -10.06 -19.93
CA GLN A 396 -16.76 -9.17 -19.95
C GLN A 396 -17.84 -9.74 -19.05
N LEU A 397 -18.08 -9.09 -17.90
CA LEU A 397 -19.07 -9.53 -16.94
C LEU A 397 -20.50 -9.25 -17.41
N TYR A 398 -20.69 -8.13 -18.12
CA TYR A 398 -22.00 -7.63 -18.55
C TYR A 398 -21.96 -7.14 -19.99
N ASN A 399 -23.00 -7.46 -20.76
CA ASN A 399 -23.30 -6.84 -22.04
C ASN A 399 -24.61 -6.05 -21.92
N ASN A 400 -24.53 -4.72 -21.83
CA ASN A 400 -25.67 -3.85 -21.50
C ASN A 400 -26.42 -4.34 -20.24
N THR A 401 -27.63 -4.88 -20.42
CA THR A 401 -28.49 -5.42 -19.36
C THR A 401 -28.48 -6.95 -19.30
N THR A 402 -27.42 -7.62 -19.76
CA THR A 402 -27.33 -9.09 -19.73
C THR A 402 -26.05 -9.59 -19.06
N LEU A 403 -26.17 -10.69 -18.33
CA LEU A 403 -25.08 -11.39 -17.64
C LEU A 403 -24.39 -12.36 -18.60
N ASN A 404 -23.09 -12.16 -18.85
CA ASN A 404 -22.34 -12.93 -19.85
C ASN A 404 -22.01 -14.35 -19.42
N TYR A 405 -21.86 -14.61 -18.12
CA TYR A 405 -21.53 -15.91 -17.55
C TYR A 405 -22.75 -16.60 -16.92
N LEU A 406 -23.95 -16.05 -17.13
CA LEU A 406 -25.19 -16.64 -16.63
C LEU A 406 -26.22 -16.68 -17.76
N PHE A 407 -25.90 -17.41 -18.83
CA PHE A 407 -26.82 -17.77 -19.93
C PHE A 407 -27.58 -16.60 -20.58
N GLY A 408 -27.00 -15.39 -20.58
CA GLY A 408 -27.63 -14.18 -21.10
C GLY A 408 -28.83 -13.69 -20.28
N GLU A 409 -28.91 -14.02 -18.99
CA GLU A 409 -29.98 -13.56 -18.12
C GLU A 409 -30.00 -12.03 -18.01
N LYS A 410 -31.22 -11.46 -17.98
CA LYS A 410 -31.42 -10.02 -17.87
C LYS A 410 -31.03 -9.54 -16.47
N TYR A 411 -30.34 -8.41 -16.41
CA TYR A 411 -29.82 -7.81 -15.20
C TYR A 411 -29.90 -6.28 -15.29
N PHE A 412 -30.34 -5.65 -14.21
CA PHE A 412 -30.33 -4.20 -14.10
C PHE A 412 -29.00 -3.76 -13.50
N LYS A 413 -28.07 -3.42 -14.39
CA LYS A 413 -26.72 -3.01 -14.02
C LYS A 413 -26.74 -1.66 -13.30
N GLN A 414 -25.98 -1.53 -12.22
CA GLN A 414 -25.75 -0.23 -11.57
C GLN A 414 -24.59 0.50 -12.24
N ASP A 415 -24.65 1.84 -12.30
CA ASP A 415 -23.65 2.67 -12.99
C ASP A 415 -22.20 2.47 -12.50
N ILE A 416 -22.04 2.13 -11.22
CA ILE A 416 -20.74 2.00 -10.55
C ILE A 416 -20.06 0.64 -10.88
N GLU A 417 -20.77 -0.31 -11.47
CA GLU A 417 -20.25 -1.65 -11.71
C GLU A 417 -19.31 -1.72 -12.93
N LYS A 418 -18.14 -2.36 -12.75
CA LYS A 418 -17.21 -2.61 -13.85
C LYS A 418 -17.78 -3.64 -14.82
N SER A 419 -17.88 -3.30 -16.10
CA SER A 419 -18.30 -4.25 -17.15
C SER A 419 -17.23 -5.25 -17.55
N PHE A 420 -15.95 -4.91 -17.34
CA PHE A 420 -14.82 -5.69 -17.79
C PHE A 420 -13.81 -5.86 -16.66
N ILE A 421 -13.23 -7.05 -16.56
CA ILE A 421 -12.05 -7.33 -15.75
C ILE A 421 -10.86 -7.32 -16.71
N LYS A 422 -9.96 -6.35 -16.55
CA LYS A 422 -8.81 -6.15 -17.43
C LYS A 422 -7.53 -6.76 -16.87
N ASN A 423 -7.45 -6.98 -15.56
CA ASN A 423 -6.29 -7.55 -14.87
C ASN A 423 -6.69 -8.19 -13.54
N THR A 424 -5.75 -8.87 -12.88
CA THR A 424 -6.00 -9.55 -11.59
C THR A 424 -6.47 -8.58 -10.50
N PHE A 425 -6.05 -7.31 -10.55
CA PHE A 425 -6.43 -6.29 -9.57
C PHE A 425 -7.90 -5.87 -9.67
N ASP A 426 -8.49 -5.90 -10.86
CA ASP A 426 -9.92 -5.61 -11.05
C ASP A 426 -10.82 -6.62 -10.29
N LEU A 427 -10.31 -7.82 -9.98
CA LEU A 427 -11.03 -8.85 -9.23
C LEU A 427 -11.15 -8.55 -7.73
N GLU A 428 -10.42 -7.56 -7.19
CA GLU A 428 -10.60 -7.16 -5.78
C GLU A 428 -12.05 -6.78 -5.47
N ALA A 429 -12.71 -6.06 -6.36
CA ALA A 429 -14.10 -5.66 -6.18
C ALA A 429 -15.03 -6.88 -6.21
N VAL A 430 -14.75 -7.84 -7.10
CA VAL A 430 -15.51 -9.10 -7.20
C VAL A 430 -15.38 -9.90 -5.90
N PHE A 431 -14.17 -10.10 -5.38
CA PHE A 431 -13.96 -10.80 -4.11
C PHE A 431 -14.65 -10.08 -2.94
N LYS A 432 -14.55 -8.75 -2.83
CA LYS A 432 -15.26 -8.00 -1.79
C LYS A 432 -16.78 -8.14 -1.85
N ASP A 433 -17.35 -8.20 -3.05
CA ASP A 433 -18.79 -8.38 -3.26
C ASP A 433 -19.28 -9.76 -2.78
N LEU A 434 -18.39 -10.74 -2.68
CA LEU A 434 -18.71 -12.11 -2.26
C LEU A 434 -18.76 -12.23 -0.73
N PHE A 435 -18.02 -11.41 0.01
CA PHE A 435 -18.06 -11.38 1.47
C PHE A 435 -19.03 -10.30 1.97
N VAL A 436 -20.28 -10.67 2.22
CA VAL A 436 -21.30 -9.70 2.68
C VAL A 436 -21.95 -10.13 3.98
N ASP A 437 -22.40 -9.14 4.74
CA ASP A 437 -23.39 -9.32 5.79
C ASP A 437 -24.61 -8.47 5.51
N ILE A 438 -25.78 -8.90 6.00
CA ILE A 438 -27.05 -8.17 5.83
C ILE A 438 -27.62 -7.93 7.22
N LYS A 439 -27.71 -6.66 7.61
CA LYS A 439 -28.34 -6.20 8.86
C LYS A 439 -29.30 -5.07 8.53
N ASP A 440 -30.51 -5.13 9.11
CA ASP A 440 -31.54 -4.10 8.94
C ASP A 440 -31.79 -3.73 7.46
N ASN A 441 -31.80 -4.75 6.59
CA ASN A 441 -31.94 -4.62 5.13
C ASN A 441 -30.82 -3.84 4.41
N GLN A 442 -29.70 -3.59 5.07
CA GLN A 442 -28.51 -2.99 4.46
C GLN A 442 -27.44 -4.05 4.20
N VAL A 443 -26.87 -4.01 2.99
CA VAL A 443 -25.75 -4.87 2.61
C VAL A 443 -24.46 -4.22 3.09
N LYS A 444 -23.75 -4.90 3.99
CA LYS A 444 -22.44 -4.49 4.48
C LYS A 444 -21.34 -5.25 3.74
N HIS A 445 -20.33 -4.51 3.30
CA HIS A 445 -19.13 -5.05 2.65
C HIS A 445 -17.91 -4.97 3.59
N PRO A 446 -16.85 -5.75 3.33
CA PRO A 446 -15.64 -5.71 4.12
C PRO A 446 -15.03 -4.30 4.03
N ASN A 447 -14.56 -3.76 5.14
CA ASN A 447 -14.00 -2.42 5.20
C ASN A 447 -12.55 -2.38 4.68
N LEU A 448 -12.37 -2.73 3.40
CA LEU A 448 -11.11 -2.65 2.70
C LEU A 448 -11.26 -1.91 1.36
N TYR A 449 -10.46 -0.87 1.17
CA TYR A 449 -10.23 -0.24 -0.13
C TYR A 449 -9.44 -1.15 -1.07
N HIS A 450 -8.54 -1.98 -0.54
CA HIS A 450 -7.74 -2.95 -1.30
C HIS A 450 -7.36 -4.16 -0.44
N PHE A 451 -7.15 -5.32 -1.06
CA PHE A 451 -6.89 -6.58 -0.37
C PHE A 451 -5.56 -6.61 0.39
N TYR A 452 -4.53 -5.86 -0.02
CA TYR A 452 -3.28 -5.79 0.75
C TYR A 452 -3.48 -5.25 2.18
N GLN A 453 -4.58 -4.53 2.44
CA GLN A 453 -4.89 -3.99 3.77
C GLN A 453 -5.15 -5.07 4.82
N ILE A 454 -5.37 -6.35 4.43
CA ILE A 454 -5.41 -7.47 5.38
C ILE A 454 -4.14 -7.60 6.22
N TYR A 455 -3.01 -7.08 5.72
CA TYR A 455 -1.72 -7.11 6.40
C TYR A 455 -1.42 -5.83 7.20
N ILE A 456 -2.17 -4.75 6.98
CA ILE A 456 -1.88 -3.44 7.60
C ILE A 456 -2.92 -3.09 8.66
N ASN A 457 -4.19 -3.41 8.43
CA ASN A 457 -5.29 -3.07 9.33
C ASN A 457 -6.32 -4.21 9.44
N SER A 458 -5.91 -5.36 9.97
CA SER A 458 -6.74 -6.57 10.02
C SER A 458 -7.90 -6.51 11.03
N LYS A 459 -7.81 -5.68 12.07
CA LYS A 459 -8.71 -5.76 13.23
C LYS A 459 -10.16 -5.31 12.94
N ASP A 460 -10.37 -4.44 11.95
CA ASP A 460 -11.69 -3.84 11.69
C ASP A 460 -12.32 -4.22 10.35
N ILE A 461 -11.66 -5.07 9.56
CA ILE A 461 -12.07 -5.42 8.19
C ILE A 461 -13.49 -6.00 8.16
N LEU A 462 -13.76 -6.94 9.07
CA LEU A 462 -15.06 -7.62 9.21
C LEU A 462 -15.76 -7.28 10.53
N SER A 463 -15.54 -6.06 11.05
CA SER A 463 -16.23 -5.60 12.25
C SER A 463 -17.75 -5.81 12.11
N ASN A 464 -18.38 -6.41 13.12
CA ASN A 464 -19.81 -6.71 13.14
C ASN A 464 -20.33 -7.66 12.05
N PHE A 465 -19.49 -8.42 11.35
CA PHE A 465 -19.95 -9.53 10.50
C PHE A 465 -20.31 -10.75 11.35
N ASP A 466 -21.11 -11.66 10.82
CA ASP A 466 -21.36 -12.94 11.47
C ASP A 466 -20.11 -13.84 11.49
N SER A 467 -20.13 -14.83 12.39
CA SER A 467 -19.02 -15.74 12.61
C SER A 467 -18.69 -16.60 11.39
N LYS A 468 -19.69 -17.02 10.60
CA LYS A 468 -19.47 -17.88 9.42
C LYS A 468 -18.76 -17.10 8.32
N THR A 469 -19.22 -15.89 8.00
CA THR A 469 -18.55 -15.03 7.00
C THR A 469 -17.13 -14.66 7.44
N THR A 470 -16.94 -14.37 8.74
CA THR A 470 -15.62 -14.07 9.31
C THR A 470 -14.67 -15.27 9.21
N ALA A 471 -15.16 -16.48 9.51
CA ALA A 471 -14.36 -17.70 9.42
C ALA A 471 -13.94 -18.00 7.97
N ILE A 472 -14.87 -17.91 7.01
CA ILE A 472 -14.59 -18.15 5.58
C ILE A 472 -13.58 -17.13 5.05
N PHE A 473 -13.75 -15.84 5.36
CA PHE A 473 -12.79 -14.82 4.94
C PHE A 473 -11.40 -15.06 5.54
N THR A 474 -11.32 -15.33 6.85
CA THR A 474 -10.03 -15.58 7.52
C THR A 474 -9.32 -16.81 6.96
N LYS A 475 -10.09 -17.84 6.58
CA LYS A 475 -9.59 -19.07 5.95
C LYS A 475 -8.94 -18.79 4.59
N TYR A 476 -9.49 -17.88 3.78
CA TYR A 476 -9.12 -17.73 2.37
C TYR A 476 -8.48 -16.39 1.99
N MET A 477 -8.41 -15.40 2.88
CA MET A 477 -7.91 -14.05 2.56
C MET A 477 -6.48 -14.03 1.99
N HIS A 478 -5.64 -14.97 2.41
CA HIS A 478 -4.27 -15.08 1.93
C HIS A 478 -4.19 -15.70 0.53
N ASP A 479 -5.05 -16.67 0.23
CA ASP A 479 -5.13 -17.28 -1.10
C ASP A 479 -5.64 -16.27 -2.14
N ILE A 480 -6.63 -15.44 -1.75
CA ILE A 480 -7.10 -14.32 -2.57
C ILE A 480 -5.97 -13.31 -2.79
N PHE A 481 -5.21 -12.98 -1.74
CA PHE A 481 -4.10 -12.06 -1.86
C PHE A 481 -3.03 -12.59 -2.83
N ASN A 482 -2.62 -13.86 -2.69
CA ASN A 482 -1.62 -14.48 -3.56
C ASN A 482 -2.10 -14.50 -5.02
N PHE A 483 -3.37 -14.82 -5.25
CA PHE A 483 -3.96 -14.80 -6.58
C PHE A 483 -3.85 -13.41 -7.23
N ILE A 484 -4.23 -12.35 -6.50
CA ILE A 484 -4.28 -11.01 -7.05
C ILE A 484 -2.89 -10.40 -7.21
N TYR A 485 -2.07 -10.45 -6.15
CA TYR A 485 -0.84 -9.67 -6.03
C TYR A 485 0.42 -10.44 -6.41
N GLU A 486 0.46 -11.75 -6.16
CA GLU A 486 1.57 -12.63 -6.58
C GLU A 486 1.32 -13.24 -7.97
N VAL A 487 0.09 -13.09 -8.50
CA VAL A 487 -0.31 -13.67 -9.80
C VAL A 487 -0.15 -15.19 -9.78
N ASN A 488 -0.52 -15.79 -8.65
CA ASN A 488 -0.54 -17.23 -8.46
C ASN A 488 -1.97 -17.75 -8.73
N PHE A 489 -2.27 -18.09 -9.99
CA PHE A 489 -3.61 -18.54 -10.37
C PHE A 489 -4.03 -19.84 -9.64
N ASP A 490 -3.06 -20.69 -9.30
CA ASP A 490 -3.27 -21.95 -8.59
C ASP A 490 -3.66 -21.78 -7.11
N SER A 491 -3.58 -20.56 -6.56
CA SER A 491 -4.03 -20.31 -5.19
C SER A 491 -5.55 -20.33 -5.05
N LEU A 492 -6.31 -20.24 -6.16
CA LEU A 492 -7.76 -20.46 -6.14
C LEU A 492 -8.08 -21.93 -6.35
N SER A 493 -9.06 -22.43 -5.58
CA SER A 493 -9.60 -23.78 -5.77
C SER A 493 -11.11 -23.76 -5.89
N LYS A 494 -11.69 -24.74 -6.60
CA LYS A 494 -13.14 -24.92 -6.72
C LYS A 494 -13.85 -24.89 -5.37
N ASN A 495 -13.34 -25.65 -4.39
CA ASN A 495 -13.92 -25.71 -3.04
C ASN A 495 -13.99 -24.34 -2.36
N MET A 496 -12.93 -23.55 -2.51
CA MET A 496 -12.86 -22.20 -1.95
C MET A 496 -13.92 -21.29 -2.59
N ILE A 497 -13.98 -21.23 -3.93
CA ILE A 497 -14.97 -20.42 -4.65
C ILE A 497 -16.39 -20.83 -4.27
N ASN A 498 -16.67 -22.13 -4.29
CA ASN A 498 -17.97 -22.70 -3.94
C ASN A 498 -18.43 -22.26 -2.54
N GLU A 499 -17.54 -22.36 -1.55
CA GLU A 499 -17.86 -22.09 -0.15
C GLU A 499 -18.24 -20.61 0.08
N PHE A 500 -17.43 -19.66 -0.39
CA PHE A 500 -17.74 -18.24 -0.16
C PHE A 500 -18.89 -17.73 -1.05
N VAL A 501 -19.04 -18.24 -2.28
CA VAL A 501 -20.16 -17.85 -3.15
C VAL A 501 -21.46 -18.33 -2.51
N LEU A 502 -21.54 -19.61 -2.13
CA LEU A 502 -22.74 -20.17 -1.52
C LEU A 502 -23.10 -19.45 -0.22
N ASN A 503 -22.11 -19.13 0.63
CA ASN A 503 -22.36 -18.34 1.84
C ASN A 503 -22.99 -16.98 1.51
N SER A 504 -22.48 -16.30 0.48
CA SER A 504 -23.04 -15.04 -0.04
C SER A 504 -24.48 -15.21 -0.52
N LEU A 505 -24.77 -16.25 -1.30
CA LEU A 505 -26.12 -16.51 -1.82
C LEU A 505 -27.13 -16.79 -0.71
N ILE A 506 -26.76 -17.61 0.29
CA ILE A 506 -27.62 -17.94 1.43
C ILE A 506 -27.96 -16.68 2.23
N LYS A 507 -27.03 -15.73 2.39
CA LYS A 507 -27.28 -14.45 3.05
C LYS A 507 -28.40 -13.66 2.36
N PHE A 508 -28.33 -13.53 1.04
CA PHE A 508 -29.40 -12.87 0.27
C PHE A 508 -30.70 -13.67 0.30
N GLN A 509 -30.63 -15.01 0.17
CA GLN A 509 -31.80 -15.89 0.20
C GLN A 509 -32.66 -15.68 1.45
N ARG A 510 -32.02 -15.57 2.62
CA ARG A 510 -32.69 -15.34 3.91
C ARG A 510 -33.46 -14.01 3.98
N ASN A 511 -33.14 -13.05 3.12
CA ASN A 511 -33.71 -11.71 3.15
C ASN A 511 -34.54 -11.37 1.89
N THR A 512 -34.86 -12.35 1.04
CA THR A 512 -35.51 -12.23 -0.28
C THR A 512 -36.87 -11.53 -0.33
N ALA A 513 -37.45 -11.12 0.81
CA ALA A 513 -38.66 -10.30 0.86
C ALA A 513 -38.53 -8.96 0.08
N LEU A 514 -37.30 -8.52 -0.20
CA LEU A 514 -37.02 -7.32 -0.97
C LEU A 514 -36.63 -7.65 -2.42
N LYS A 515 -37.40 -7.11 -3.39
CA LYS A 515 -37.26 -7.39 -4.83
C LYS A 515 -35.83 -7.21 -5.40
N TYR A 516 -35.02 -6.32 -4.83
CA TYR A 516 -33.67 -6.03 -5.35
C TYR A 516 -32.64 -7.12 -5.02
N TYR A 517 -32.89 -8.01 -4.05
CA TYR A 517 -31.95 -9.07 -3.69
C TYR A 517 -31.81 -10.18 -4.74
N ASN A 518 -32.81 -10.37 -5.59
CA ASN A 518 -32.70 -11.29 -6.72
C ASN A 518 -31.57 -10.84 -7.67
N CYS A 519 -31.42 -9.54 -7.89
CA CYS A 519 -30.34 -9.00 -8.71
C CYS A 519 -28.97 -9.28 -8.09
N HIS A 520 -28.85 -9.20 -6.75
CA HIS A 520 -27.61 -9.52 -6.04
C HIS A 520 -27.25 -11.01 -6.15
N ILE A 521 -28.22 -11.92 -6.15
CA ILE A 521 -28.01 -13.36 -6.35
C ILE A 521 -27.53 -13.64 -7.77
N LEU A 522 -28.21 -13.11 -8.79
CA LEU A 522 -27.82 -13.27 -10.19
C LEU A 522 -26.40 -12.73 -10.46
N LYS A 523 -26.06 -11.56 -9.90
CA LYS A 523 -24.71 -10.98 -10.00
C LYS A 523 -23.63 -11.92 -9.45
N ARG A 524 -23.87 -12.57 -8.31
CA ARG A 524 -22.92 -13.50 -7.68
C ARG A 524 -22.80 -14.82 -8.41
N LEU A 525 -23.90 -15.32 -8.97
CA LEU A 525 -23.87 -16.48 -9.85
C LEU A 525 -23.09 -16.20 -11.13
N ASN A 526 -23.23 -15.00 -11.71
CA ASN A 526 -22.40 -14.57 -12.85
C ASN A 526 -20.91 -14.55 -12.49
N TYR A 527 -20.54 -14.04 -11.31
CA TYR A 527 -19.16 -14.11 -10.83
C TYR A 527 -18.67 -15.54 -10.63
N TYR A 528 -19.52 -16.40 -10.09
CA TYR A 528 -19.21 -17.81 -9.89
C TYR A 528 -18.84 -18.52 -11.19
N PHE A 529 -19.70 -18.45 -12.20
CA PHE A 529 -19.43 -19.07 -13.50
C PHE A 529 -18.29 -18.40 -14.26
N MET A 530 -18.04 -17.09 -14.04
CA MET A 530 -16.84 -16.44 -14.51
C MET A 530 -15.58 -17.07 -13.91
N PHE A 531 -15.53 -17.29 -12.59
CA PHE A 531 -14.38 -17.96 -11.97
C PHE A 531 -14.20 -19.39 -12.49
N LYS A 532 -15.28 -20.15 -12.63
CA LYS A 532 -15.23 -21.51 -13.16
C LYS A 532 -14.64 -21.57 -14.56
N LYS A 533 -15.14 -20.71 -15.46
CA LYS A 533 -14.78 -20.72 -16.87
C LYS A 533 -13.39 -20.13 -17.13
N GLU A 534 -13.07 -18.98 -16.52
CA GLU A 534 -11.86 -18.21 -16.85
C GLU A 534 -10.64 -18.63 -16.03
N PHE A 535 -10.82 -19.25 -14.85
CA PHE A 535 -9.70 -19.52 -13.93
C PHE A 535 -9.61 -20.96 -13.43
N LEU A 536 -10.69 -21.75 -13.48
CA LEU A 536 -10.68 -23.14 -12.98
C LEU A 536 -10.81 -24.19 -14.08
N GLU A 537 -11.11 -23.79 -15.32
CA GLU A 537 -11.39 -24.67 -16.47
C GLU A 537 -12.44 -25.76 -16.14
N ASP A 538 -13.40 -25.43 -15.27
CA ASP A 538 -14.43 -26.36 -14.81
C ASP A 538 -15.63 -26.34 -15.78
N ASP A 539 -15.97 -27.52 -16.31
CA ASP A 539 -16.98 -27.74 -17.34
C ASP A 539 -18.40 -27.94 -16.81
N MET A 540 -18.63 -27.89 -15.50
CA MET A 540 -19.99 -28.07 -14.96
C MET A 540 -20.91 -26.92 -15.36
N LEU A 541 -22.05 -27.32 -15.94
CA LEU A 541 -23.16 -26.51 -16.43
C LEU A 541 -22.82 -25.68 -17.67
N GLN A 542 -22.47 -26.36 -18.76
CA GLN A 542 -22.08 -25.69 -20.01
C GLN A 542 -23.23 -24.90 -20.65
N ASP A 543 -22.90 -23.70 -21.14
CA ASP A 543 -23.83 -22.78 -21.81
C ASP A 543 -24.58 -23.46 -22.97
N ASP A 544 -23.87 -24.22 -23.81
CA ASP A 544 -24.43 -24.90 -24.97
C ASP A 544 -25.53 -25.90 -24.60
N ASN A 545 -25.33 -26.64 -23.50
CA ASN A 545 -26.31 -27.59 -22.99
C ASN A 545 -27.56 -26.86 -22.50
N ILE A 546 -27.40 -25.74 -21.79
CA ILE A 546 -28.52 -24.88 -21.38
C ILE A 546 -29.25 -24.28 -22.58
N PHE A 547 -28.54 -23.84 -23.63
CA PHE A 547 -29.17 -23.32 -24.84
C PHE A 547 -29.96 -24.40 -25.60
N LYS A 548 -29.46 -25.63 -25.66
CA LYS A 548 -30.20 -26.79 -26.21
C LYS A 548 -31.49 -27.03 -25.41
N LEU A 549 -31.41 -27.05 -24.07
CA LEU A 549 -32.60 -27.18 -23.20
C LEU A 549 -33.61 -26.05 -23.45
N LYS A 550 -33.14 -24.80 -23.46
CA LYS A 550 -33.94 -23.59 -23.74
C LYS A 550 -34.67 -23.73 -25.09
N LYS A 551 -34.00 -24.23 -26.13
CA LYS A 551 -34.58 -24.44 -27.48
C LYS A 551 -35.66 -25.51 -27.50
N ILE A 552 -35.45 -26.66 -26.83
CA ILE A 552 -36.43 -27.74 -26.77
C ILE A 552 -37.67 -27.30 -25.99
N PHE A 553 -37.51 -26.79 -24.77
CA PHE A 553 -38.65 -26.37 -23.94
C PHE A 553 -39.43 -25.19 -24.52
N LYS A 554 -38.83 -24.37 -25.40
CA LYS A 554 -39.52 -23.28 -26.12
C LYS A 554 -40.65 -23.78 -27.02
N LYS A 555 -40.52 -24.97 -27.62
CA LYS A 555 -41.54 -25.56 -28.53
C LYS A 555 -42.89 -25.80 -27.84
N TYR A 556 -42.88 -25.96 -26.52
CA TYR A 556 -44.01 -26.45 -25.73
C TYR A 556 -44.78 -25.32 -25.01
N HIS A 557 -44.99 -24.19 -25.68
CA HIS A 557 -45.83 -23.07 -25.20
C HIS A 557 -47.34 -23.36 -25.35
N LYS A 558 -48.21 -22.65 -24.59
CA LYS A 558 -49.66 -22.81 -24.35
C LYS A 558 -50.64 -23.35 -25.43
N LYS A 559 -50.29 -23.54 -26.71
CA LYS A 559 -51.28 -23.88 -27.76
C LYS A 559 -51.76 -25.35 -27.75
N ASP A 560 -51.17 -26.26 -26.98
CA ASP A 560 -51.60 -27.66 -26.88
C ASP A 560 -51.34 -28.22 -25.46
N ASP A 561 -52.17 -27.86 -24.48
CA ASP A 561 -52.06 -28.36 -23.08
C ASP A 561 -52.32 -29.87 -22.94
N LYS A 562 -52.87 -30.52 -23.97
CA LYS A 562 -53.15 -31.97 -23.98
C LYS A 562 -52.05 -32.85 -24.60
N LYS A 563 -51.10 -32.29 -25.38
CA LYS A 563 -50.01 -33.07 -25.99
C LYS A 563 -48.84 -33.19 -25.03
N LYS A 564 -48.40 -34.43 -24.75
CA LYS A 564 -47.14 -34.76 -24.04
C LYS A 564 -45.94 -34.15 -24.80
N ILE A 565 -44.77 -34.08 -24.15
CA ILE A 565 -43.51 -33.79 -24.86
C ILE A 565 -43.27 -34.93 -25.84
N ASP A 566 -42.86 -34.60 -27.07
CA ASP A 566 -42.64 -35.58 -28.12
C ASP A 566 -41.52 -36.56 -27.71
N GLU A 567 -41.67 -37.84 -28.06
CA GLU A 567 -40.73 -38.88 -27.62
C GLU A 567 -39.29 -38.62 -28.06
N GLU A 568 -39.10 -38.02 -29.23
CA GLU A 568 -37.79 -37.63 -29.74
C GLU A 568 -37.16 -36.51 -28.91
N ASP A 569 -37.94 -35.50 -28.54
CA ASP A 569 -37.47 -34.42 -27.66
C ASP A 569 -37.21 -34.96 -26.23
N VAL A 570 -38.00 -35.93 -25.74
CA VAL A 570 -37.73 -36.63 -24.47
C VAL A 570 -36.38 -37.36 -24.52
N LYS A 571 -36.11 -38.14 -25.57
CA LYS A 571 -34.81 -38.84 -25.74
C LYS A 571 -33.66 -37.85 -25.78
N ASN A 572 -33.81 -36.75 -26.50
CA ASN A 572 -32.79 -35.70 -26.59
C ASN A 572 -32.56 -35.02 -25.24
N LEU A 573 -33.61 -34.72 -24.47
CA LEU A 573 -33.50 -34.14 -23.13
C LEU A 573 -32.77 -35.09 -22.17
N ILE A 574 -33.15 -36.36 -22.14
CA ILE A 574 -32.50 -37.37 -21.28
C ILE A 574 -31.03 -37.53 -21.68
N LYS A 575 -30.72 -37.58 -22.98
CA LYS A 575 -29.35 -37.65 -23.48
C LYS A 575 -28.51 -36.47 -22.99
N ILE A 576 -29.02 -35.24 -23.14
CA ILE A 576 -28.33 -34.02 -22.70
C ILE A 576 -28.11 -34.01 -21.17
N ILE A 577 -29.09 -34.46 -20.38
CA ILE A 577 -28.98 -34.56 -18.92
C ILE A 577 -27.95 -35.62 -18.50
N ASN A 578 -27.86 -36.74 -19.22
CA ASN A 578 -26.89 -37.79 -18.94
C ASN A 578 -25.47 -37.40 -19.36
N GLU A 579 -25.32 -36.60 -20.42
CA GLU A 579 -24.04 -36.03 -20.86
C GLU A 579 -23.50 -34.99 -19.86
N ASP A 580 -24.38 -34.18 -19.25
CA ASP A 580 -24.02 -33.18 -18.24
C ASP A 580 -24.91 -33.31 -17.00
N LYS A 581 -24.41 -34.09 -16.02
CA LYS A 581 -25.11 -34.37 -14.75
C LYS A 581 -25.52 -33.10 -13.99
N SER A 582 -24.82 -31.98 -14.20
CA SER A 582 -25.16 -30.72 -13.52
C SER A 582 -26.50 -30.14 -13.95
N LEU A 583 -26.94 -30.45 -15.19
CA LEU A 583 -28.24 -30.02 -15.70
C LEU A 583 -29.41 -30.58 -14.91
N LYS A 584 -29.26 -31.79 -14.35
CA LYS A 584 -30.25 -32.39 -13.46
C LYS A 584 -30.56 -31.44 -12.30
N TYR A 585 -29.52 -30.92 -11.65
CA TYR A 585 -29.64 -30.01 -10.50
C TYR A 585 -30.10 -28.61 -10.89
N TYR A 586 -29.68 -28.11 -12.05
CA TYR A 586 -30.24 -26.90 -12.62
C TYR A 586 -31.76 -27.02 -12.87
N LEU A 587 -32.21 -28.12 -13.49
CA LEU A 587 -33.62 -28.39 -13.73
C LEU A 587 -34.42 -28.60 -12.45
N LEU A 588 -33.81 -29.18 -11.41
CA LEU A 588 -34.38 -29.24 -10.07
C LEU A 588 -34.63 -27.83 -9.50
N GLY A 589 -33.69 -26.90 -9.65
CA GLY A 589 -33.90 -25.51 -9.24
C GLY A 589 -35.07 -24.85 -9.98
N GLN A 590 -35.16 -25.09 -11.29
CA GLN A 590 -36.26 -24.63 -12.14
C GLN A 590 -37.63 -25.20 -11.71
N PHE A 591 -37.64 -26.47 -11.32
CA PHE A 591 -38.82 -27.15 -10.80
C PHE A 591 -39.30 -26.54 -9.47
N ILE A 592 -38.38 -26.27 -8.54
CA ILE A 592 -38.71 -25.60 -7.26
C ILE A 592 -39.26 -24.20 -7.51
N SER A 593 -38.66 -23.44 -8.44
CA SER A 593 -39.17 -22.12 -8.85
C SER A 593 -40.60 -22.20 -9.38
N LEU A 594 -40.94 -23.26 -10.14
CA LEU A 594 -42.30 -23.48 -10.63
C LEU A 594 -43.31 -23.77 -9.49
N ILE A 595 -42.89 -24.49 -8.44
CA ILE A 595 -43.70 -24.69 -7.22
C ILE A 595 -43.99 -23.36 -6.53
N ASP A 596 -42.95 -22.57 -6.24
CA ASP A 596 -43.09 -21.30 -5.51
C ASP A 596 -43.93 -20.28 -6.29
N ASN A 597 -43.78 -20.22 -7.61
CA ASN A 597 -44.62 -19.40 -8.47
C ASN A 597 -46.09 -19.87 -8.45
N SER A 598 -46.33 -21.18 -8.48
CA SER A 598 -47.69 -21.74 -8.41
C SER A 598 -48.37 -21.46 -7.07
N LYS A 599 -47.62 -21.55 -5.96
CA LYS A 599 -48.08 -21.14 -4.62
C LYS A 599 -48.46 -19.66 -4.60
N SER A 600 -47.58 -18.80 -5.10
CA SER A 600 -47.77 -17.35 -5.12
C SER A 600 -49.00 -16.95 -5.95
N ASN A 601 -49.21 -17.58 -7.11
CA ASN A 601 -50.40 -17.36 -7.95
C ASN A 601 -51.70 -17.79 -7.27
N GLN A 602 -51.64 -18.69 -6.28
CA GLN A 602 -52.78 -19.11 -5.46
C GLN A 602 -52.86 -18.36 -4.12
N GLY A 603 -52.13 -17.24 -3.97
CA GLY A 603 -52.15 -16.41 -2.76
C GLY A 603 -51.41 -17.00 -1.56
N LYS A 604 -50.63 -18.09 -1.74
CA LYS A 604 -49.77 -18.66 -0.68
C LYS A 604 -48.33 -18.18 -0.83
N LYS A 605 -47.60 -18.11 0.29
CA LYS A 605 -46.18 -17.74 0.28
C LYS A 605 -45.33 -18.78 -0.45
N GLY A 606 -44.62 -18.36 -1.50
CA GLY A 606 -43.64 -19.17 -2.23
C GLY A 606 -42.29 -19.24 -1.51
N GLU A 607 -42.26 -19.86 -0.33
CA GLU A 607 -41.05 -19.94 0.52
C GLU A 607 -40.36 -21.32 0.46
N THR A 608 -40.72 -22.18 -0.49
CA THR A 608 -40.24 -23.57 -0.56
C THR A 608 -38.72 -23.63 -0.71
N PHE A 609 -38.17 -22.89 -1.67
CA PHE A 609 -36.73 -22.85 -1.88
C PHE A 609 -36.00 -22.21 -0.70
N SER A 610 -36.56 -21.13 -0.14
CA SER A 610 -35.97 -20.45 1.01
C SER A 610 -35.86 -21.39 2.21
N ASN A 611 -36.94 -22.08 2.55
CA ASN A 611 -36.96 -23.06 3.63
C ASN A 611 -35.97 -24.21 3.40
N PHE A 612 -35.84 -24.69 2.17
CA PHE A 612 -34.87 -25.72 1.81
C PHE A 612 -33.42 -25.22 1.94
N ALA A 613 -33.03 -24.20 1.18
CA ALA A 613 -31.65 -23.73 1.05
C ALA A 613 -31.05 -23.22 2.37
N THR A 614 -31.89 -22.77 3.30
CA THR A 614 -31.44 -22.17 4.57
C THR A 614 -31.23 -23.17 5.72
N ASN A 615 -31.85 -24.34 5.63
CA ASN A 615 -31.87 -25.36 6.70
C ASN A 615 -31.14 -26.65 6.32
N VAL A 616 -30.81 -26.82 5.05
CA VAL A 616 -30.13 -28.01 4.55
C VAL A 616 -28.64 -28.04 4.89
N ASN A 617 -28.12 -29.23 5.12
CA ASN A 617 -26.70 -29.52 5.36
C ASN A 617 -26.29 -30.83 4.68
N ARG A 618 -24.99 -31.15 4.73
CA ARG A 618 -24.40 -32.33 4.07
C ARG A 618 -25.08 -33.65 4.45
N ASN A 619 -25.58 -33.76 5.67
CA ASN A 619 -26.11 -35.02 6.22
C ASN A 619 -27.61 -35.20 5.99
N ASN A 620 -28.33 -34.14 5.61
CA ASN A 620 -29.79 -34.18 5.49
C ASN A 620 -30.33 -33.77 4.11
N LEU A 621 -29.45 -33.48 3.13
CA LEU A 621 -29.82 -32.97 1.80
C LEU A 621 -30.95 -33.75 1.12
N HIS A 622 -30.79 -35.06 0.98
CA HIS A 622 -31.79 -35.93 0.36
C HIS A 622 -33.12 -35.97 1.13
N LYS A 623 -33.05 -36.20 2.45
CA LYS A 623 -34.23 -36.23 3.33
C LYS A 623 -35.00 -34.92 3.27
N PHE A 624 -34.29 -33.79 3.36
CA PHE A 624 -34.90 -32.46 3.38
C PHE A 624 -35.49 -32.10 2.02
N PHE A 625 -34.84 -32.50 0.92
CA PHE A 625 -35.40 -32.34 -0.42
C PHE A 625 -36.72 -33.12 -0.56
N THR A 626 -36.72 -34.39 -0.17
CA THR A 626 -37.91 -35.25 -0.24
C THR A 626 -39.06 -34.68 0.58
N THR A 627 -38.80 -34.24 1.81
CA THR A 627 -39.85 -33.72 2.69
C THR A 627 -40.32 -32.32 2.29
N GLU A 628 -39.40 -31.35 2.15
CA GLU A 628 -39.76 -29.94 1.95
C GLU A 628 -40.15 -29.61 0.51
N ILE A 629 -39.50 -30.24 -0.49
CA ILE A 629 -39.76 -29.97 -1.90
C ILE A 629 -40.87 -30.87 -2.45
N LEU A 630 -40.82 -32.18 -2.20
CA LEU A 630 -41.77 -33.12 -2.82
C LEU A 630 -43.02 -33.29 -1.96
N GLN A 631 -42.91 -33.85 -0.76
CA GLN A 631 -44.06 -34.26 0.06
C GLN A 631 -44.98 -33.09 0.43
N LYS A 632 -44.42 -31.97 0.89
CA LYS A 632 -45.23 -30.79 1.27
C LYS A 632 -45.91 -30.09 0.09
N ASN A 633 -45.51 -30.39 -1.15
CA ASN A 633 -45.98 -29.66 -2.34
C ASN A 633 -46.67 -30.54 -3.39
N VAL A 634 -47.01 -31.79 -3.06
CA VAL A 634 -47.67 -32.76 -3.96
C VAL A 634 -48.86 -32.15 -4.71
N LEU A 635 -49.70 -31.37 -4.02
CA LEU A 635 -50.85 -30.70 -4.63
C LEU A 635 -50.45 -29.77 -5.80
N TYR A 636 -49.38 -28.98 -5.62
CA TYR A 636 -48.88 -28.07 -6.65
C TYR A 636 -48.20 -28.82 -7.80
N ILE A 637 -47.46 -29.88 -7.46
CA ILE A 637 -46.78 -30.74 -8.43
C ILE A 637 -47.81 -31.40 -9.37
N ASN A 638 -48.91 -31.91 -8.83
CA ASN A 638 -49.98 -32.53 -9.62
C ASN A 638 -50.66 -31.57 -10.60
N GLN A 639 -50.68 -30.26 -10.26
CA GLN A 639 -51.25 -29.18 -11.07
C GLN A 639 -50.28 -28.59 -12.09
N MET A 640 -49.03 -29.05 -12.16
CA MET A 640 -48.04 -28.50 -13.09
C MET A 640 -48.37 -28.77 -14.56
N ASN A 641 -47.85 -27.89 -15.42
CA ASN A 641 -47.87 -28.09 -16.87
C ASN A 641 -47.03 -29.31 -17.30
N LYS A 642 -47.12 -29.68 -18.58
CA LYS A 642 -46.40 -30.83 -19.15
C LYS A 642 -44.89 -30.79 -18.99
N LYS A 643 -44.26 -29.60 -19.00
CA LYS A 643 -42.81 -29.44 -18.79
C LYS A 643 -42.44 -29.79 -17.35
N GLY A 644 -43.20 -29.27 -16.38
CA GLY A 644 -43.03 -29.60 -14.96
C GLY A 644 -43.26 -31.08 -14.67
N LYS A 645 -44.31 -31.69 -15.27
CA LYS A 645 -44.59 -33.13 -15.13
C LYS A 645 -43.49 -34.02 -15.71
N PHE A 646 -42.88 -33.61 -16.82
CA PHE A 646 -41.73 -34.32 -17.39
C PHE A 646 -40.54 -34.32 -16.43
N ILE A 647 -40.18 -33.15 -15.89
CA ILE A 647 -39.09 -33.06 -14.92
C ILE A 647 -39.41 -33.85 -13.65
N PHE A 648 -40.64 -33.77 -13.14
CA PHE A 648 -41.07 -34.58 -11.99
C PHE A 648 -40.87 -36.08 -12.23
N LYS A 649 -41.20 -36.58 -13.43
CA LYS A 649 -40.97 -37.98 -13.76
C LYS A 649 -39.48 -38.35 -13.74
N ILE A 650 -38.59 -37.51 -14.28
CA ILE A 650 -37.15 -37.74 -14.20
C ILE A 650 -36.68 -37.80 -12.75
N ILE A 651 -37.21 -36.94 -11.87
CA ILE A 651 -36.87 -36.92 -10.44
C ILE A 651 -37.38 -38.19 -9.75
N GLU A 652 -38.60 -38.61 -10.06
CA GLU A 652 -39.23 -39.79 -9.47
C GLU A 652 -38.49 -41.08 -9.84
N ASP A 653 -38.13 -41.22 -11.12
CA ASP A 653 -37.37 -42.35 -11.63
C ASP A 653 -35.95 -42.43 -11.00
N ASP A 654 -35.41 -41.30 -10.53
CA ASP A 654 -34.04 -41.17 -10.01
C ASP A 654 -33.95 -40.80 -8.51
N LEU A 655 -35.07 -40.88 -7.79
CA LEU A 655 -35.21 -40.37 -6.42
C LEU A 655 -34.19 -40.98 -5.45
N ASN A 656 -33.89 -42.26 -5.63
CA ASN A 656 -32.99 -43.00 -4.74
C ASN A 656 -31.51 -42.70 -4.98
N SER A 657 -31.15 -42.05 -6.10
CA SER A 657 -29.76 -41.74 -6.47
C SER A 657 -29.44 -40.23 -6.43
N ILE A 658 -30.46 -39.38 -6.33
CA ILE A 658 -30.31 -37.92 -6.22
C ILE A 658 -29.40 -37.54 -5.03
N PHE A 659 -28.48 -36.61 -5.29
CA PHE A 659 -27.42 -36.13 -4.39
C PHE A 659 -26.40 -37.21 -3.97
N ASN A 660 -26.19 -38.23 -4.80
CA ASN A 660 -25.26 -39.33 -4.56
C ASN A 660 -24.29 -39.55 -5.74
N GLU A 661 -24.04 -38.50 -6.53
CA GLU A 661 -23.01 -38.49 -7.57
C GLU A 661 -21.63 -38.48 -6.90
N ASN A 662 -21.17 -39.68 -6.53
CA ASN A 662 -19.90 -39.89 -5.83
C ASN A 662 -18.72 -39.30 -6.62
N ASN A 663 -17.83 -38.60 -5.91
CA ASN A 663 -16.60 -37.93 -6.37
C ASN A 663 -16.74 -36.75 -7.35
N ASP A 664 -17.88 -36.61 -8.06
CA ASP A 664 -18.04 -35.57 -9.10
C ASP A 664 -18.60 -34.23 -8.55
N PHE A 665 -19.38 -34.25 -7.47
CA PHE A 665 -20.04 -33.06 -6.91
C PHE A 665 -19.82 -32.91 -5.40
N SER A 666 -19.48 -31.69 -4.97
CA SER A 666 -19.51 -31.30 -3.57
C SER A 666 -20.93 -30.91 -3.12
N PHE A 667 -21.16 -30.88 -1.81
CA PHE A 667 -22.42 -30.36 -1.26
C PHE A 667 -22.76 -28.96 -1.77
N GLU A 668 -21.74 -28.11 -1.84
CA GLU A 668 -21.86 -26.75 -2.31
C GLU A 668 -22.22 -26.70 -3.80
N ASP A 669 -21.68 -27.60 -4.63
CA ASP A 669 -22.02 -27.67 -6.05
C ASP A 669 -23.53 -27.91 -6.24
N TYR A 670 -24.12 -28.87 -5.52
CA TYR A 670 -25.57 -29.15 -5.62
C TYR A 670 -26.40 -27.89 -5.33
N LEU A 671 -26.06 -27.16 -4.27
CA LEU A 671 -26.79 -25.95 -3.91
C LEU A 671 -26.57 -24.84 -4.92
N LEU A 672 -25.35 -24.63 -5.41
CA LEU A 672 -25.05 -23.61 -6.42
C LEU A 672 -25.82 -23.86 -7.73
N LEU A 673 -25.94 -25.11 -8.16
CA LEU A 673 -26.75 -25.49 -9.32
C LEU A 673 -28.24 -25.28 -9.09
N LEU A 674 -28.75 -25.62 -7.90
CA LEU A 674 -30.14 -25.35 -7.53
C LEU A 674 -30.45 -23.85 -7.47
N PHE A 675 -29.55 -23.03 -6.89
CA PHE A 675 -29.65 -21.57 -6.91
C PHE A 675 -29.67 -21.03 -8.34
N THR A 676 -28.79 -21.53 -9.20
CA THR A 676 -28.72 -21.17 -10.61
C THR A 676 -30.03 -21.48 -11.33
N GLY A 677 -30.56 -22.69 -11.15
CA GLY A 677 -31.85 -23.08 -11.70
C GLY A 677 -33.01 -22.25 -11.16
N TYR A 678 -33.04 -21.96 -9.86
CA TYR A 678 -34.17 -21.26 -9.25
C TYR A 678 -34.31 -19.80 -9.73
N TYR A 679 -33.18 -19.10 -9.86
CA TYR A 679 -33.15 -17.65 -10.13
C TYR A 679 -33.09 -17.27 -11.61
N THR A 680 -32.62 -18.16 -12.49
CA THR A 680 -32.60 -17.90 -13.93
C THR A 680 -34.01 -17.99 -14.54
N LYS A 681 -34.23 -17.37 -15.71
CA LYS A 681 -35.54 -17.36 -16.39
C LYS A 681 -36.14 -18.75 -16.49
N ASN A 682 -37.35 -18.92 -15.94
CA ASN A 682 -37.91 -20.25 -15.78
C ASN A 682 -38.39 -20.88 -17.10
N ILE A 683 -37.64 -21.87 -17.58
CA ILE A 683 -37.87 -22.55 -18.87
C ILE A 683 -39.05 -23.53 -18.83
N LEU A 684 -39.41 -23.98 -17.62
CA LEU A 684 -40.53 -24.89 -17.36
C LEU A 684 -41.86 -24.13 -17.24
N SER A 685 -41.84 -22.80 -17.17
CA SER A 685 -43.06 -21.98 -17.18
C SER A 685 -43.87 -22.18 -18.47
N SER A 686 -45.19 -22.09 -18.35
CA SER A 686 -46.10 -22.12 -19.49
C SER A 686 -45.97 -20.88 -20.38
N SER A 687 -45.49 -19.75 -19.83
CA SER A 687 -45.20 -18.51 -20.58
C SER A 687 -43.84 -18.51 -21.29
N TYR A 688 -42.98 -19.49 -21.00
CA TYR A 688 -41.66 -19.55 -21.61
C TYR A 688 -41.75 -19.89 -23.10
N GLY A 689 -41.23 -19.00 -23.94
CA GLY A 689 -41.27 -19.11 -25.40
C GLY A 689 -42.31 -18.23 -26.08
N TYR A 690 -43.15 -17.53 -25.30
CA TYR A 690 -44.02 -16.49 -25.81
C TYR A 690 -43.19 -15.29 -26.30
N VAL A 691 -43.29 -14.98 -27.58
CA VAL A 691 -42.90 -13.68 -28.13
C VAL A 691 -44.21 -12.91 -28.21
N GLU A 692 -44.34 -11.82 -27.44
CA GLU A 692 -45.40 -10.86 -27.71
C GLU A 692 -45.13 -10.26 -29.10
N ASP A 693 -46.03 -10.53 -30.04
CA ASP A 693 -46.05 -9.76 -31.29
C ASP A 693 -46.15 -8.28 -30.93
N ALA A 694 -45.24 -7.51 -31.54
CA ALA A 694 -45.06 -6.08 -31.36
C ALA A 694 -46.39 -5.31 -31.27
N LYS A 695 -46.67 -4.73 -30.10
CA LYS A 695 -47.49 -3.52 -29.98
C LYS A 695 -47.04 -2.68 -28.79
N GLY A 696 -46.45 -1.51 -29.12
CA GLY A 696 -46.39 -0.33 -28.26
C GLY A 696 -45.02 -0.06 -27.64
N GLU A 697 -44.13 0.54 -28.43
CA GLU A 697 -43.18 1.53 -27.88
C GLU A 697 -43.94 2.76 -27.36
#